data_AF-A0A139WB19-F1
#
_entry.id   AF-A0A139WB19-F1
#
_cell.length_a   1.000
_cell.length_b   1.000
_cell.length_c   1.000
_cell.angle_alpha   90.00
_cell.angle_beta   90.00
_cell.angle_gamma   90.00
#
_symmetry.space_group_name_H-M   'P 1'
#
loop_
_entity.id
_entity.type
_entity.pdbx_description
1 polymer ?
#
loop_
_entity_poly.entity_id
_entity_poly.type
_entity_poly.pdbx_seq_one_letter_code
_entity_poly.pdbx_strand_id
1 'polypeptide(L)'
;MNAFQPCRNTSDCVPLYLPQQLYLKPAARLTISIQLPNIKKLEKSISHWEIMEKLRTLIRPDEFSVLKVSKTTLNFVRFEAELENRTRLDRVVSKLDNNSIKLKEIPDLLRLKASEVKSDFPTRHKWDSFFQEAKDMDEMKPGQRPDTVHLSNLPRKWFVPYHLPEGEDVVPSEKLFYRIFEKFGQIRYVDIPVCDPYRKKMKDHISGIKAHPVDDRDFFEGYVQFKDYIGFTKTMDALKGMKLVRKEEDEAFCVNIKVDFDRSKHLSDASIRRREIVRDRLVKKQREKEEKEKNELDAKKSRELDERQKEVTLKSEKEQRRREREEKRKARLLEKLKINSCDEINDKIAKEEKKLLKAQRKLESIRLVEELFRRIKEKKEELHMYSKTKSSSGDELKRFKDMSELEVLTQRQKLHNAIEGRVVLKNILSRKKKSRSRSSSSSDTSLSLDEDRKDRNIPEVVYDPTWYNYPIYVYPPRGRYPLPGPSRGRPPFRGRGFRPRYRGGFRGKYSHYSPEMEEQYMRYFSKFFSEHDRRSRSRSHKRSRRSRSRSKSVDSSKFVSPRSSRRRSKSWSMPRKCQEYKHRIKRRASVVTYIFGGSASRSREFPHMAALGYGQPIEWLCGGSLISERFVLTAAHCLATSNLGELVRVRLGDLDLQSVTDDAQPQDYRVSQKIIHPSYHAPAQYDDIALIRLDRDVQFSPYIAPICLETQKNLPNYNFIATGWGKTEVGGSQSDILMKVDLEYFSNQICRQNYANVGSEYLSRGVDDNSQICAGSRKDGKDTCQGDSGGPLQIRTDVLYLVGITSFGKICGIPNSPGVYTRVSYYIPWIERIVWPQ
;
A
#
# COMPACT_ATOMS: atom_id res chain seq x y z
N MET A 1 30.48 -20.60 -32.03
CA MET A 1 29.82 -21.86 -32.42
C MET A 1 28.74 -22.16 -31.38
N ASN A 2 27.92 -21.14 -31.09
CA ASN A 2 27.15 -21.03 -29.85
C ASN A 2 25.69 -21.12 -30.26
N ALA A 3 25.16 -22.34 -30.27
CA ALA A 3 23.78 -22.60 -30.68
C ALA A 3 23.25 -23.77 -29.85
N PHE A 4 21.96 -23.73 -29.54
CA PHE A 4 21.27 -24.84 -28.92
C PHE A 4 21.15 -25.99 -29.93
N GLN A 5 21.63 -27.17 -29.57
CA GLN A 5 21.61 -28.36 -30.41
C GLN A 5 20.66 -29.40 -29.79
N PRO A 6 19.65 -29.92 -30.51
CA PRO A 6 18.78 -30.98 -29.97
C PRO A 6 19.59 -32.25 -29.70
N CYS A 7 19.42 -32.85 -28.53
CA CYS A 7 20.24 -33.94 -28.01
C CYS A 7 19.41 -35.23 -27.92
N ARG A 8 19.20 -35.90 -29.06
CA ARG A 8 18.34 -37.08 -29.18
C ARG A 8 18.73 -38.22 -28.24
N ASN A 9 20.00 -38.62 -28.23
CA ASN A 9 20.48 -39.61 -27.26
C ASN A 9 20.98 -38.96 -25.96
N THR A 10 20.45 -39.40 -24.82
CA THR A 10 20.83 -38.93 -23.46
C THR A 10 21.50 -40.02 -22.59
N SER A 11 21.83 -41.19 -23.16
CA SER A 11 22.49 -42.30 -22.44
C SER A 11 23.81 -41.94 -21.76
N ASP A 12 24.61 -41.09 -22.41
CA ASP A 12 25.98 -40.75 -21.98
C ASP A 12 26.00 -39.51 -21.04
N CYS A 13 24.86 -39.12 -20.45
CA CYS A 13 24.72 -37.90 -19.64
C CYS A 13 24.98 -38.11 -18.14
N VAL A 14 25.85 -37.29 -17.56
CA VAL A 14 26.18 -37.27 -16.12
C VAL A 14 25.44 -36.11 -15.42
N PRO A 15 24.75 -36.32 -14.29
CA PRO A 15 24.00 -35.25 -13.62
C PRO A 15 24.92 -34.18 -13.02
N LEU A 16 24.76 -32.93 -13.45
CA LEU A 16 25.43 -31.77 -12.87
C LEU A 16 24.62 -31.26 -11.67
N TYR A 17 23.40 -30.79 -11.93
CA TYR A 17 22.50 -30.20 -10.94
C TYR A 17 21.03 -30.54 -11.26
N LEU A 18 20.50 -31.52 -10.52
CA LEU A 18 19.17 -32.11 -10.76
C LEU A 18 17.99 -31.12 -10.64
N PRO A 19 17.95 -30.18 -9.67
CA PRO A 19 16.80 -29.28 -9.53
C PRO A 19 16.55 -28.35 -10.73
N GLN A 20 17.56 -28.12 -11.59
CA GLN A 20 17.45 -27.36 -12.84
C GLN A 20 17.53 -28.27 -14.08
N GLN A 21 17.44 -29.59 -13.88
CA GLN A 21 17.57 -30.63 -14.91
C GLN A 21 18.84 -30.47 -15.79
N LEU A 22 19.96 -30.06 -15.16
CA LEU A 22 21.24 -29.84 -15.83
C LEU A 22 22.16 -31.07 -15.72
N TYR A 23 22.71 -31.44 -16.87
CA TYR A 23 23.60 -32.59 -17.09
C TYR A 23 24.85 -32.17 -17.88
N LEU A 24 25.91 -32.97 -17.80
CA LEU A 24 27.09 -32.88 -18.65
C LEU A 24 27.11 -34.09 -19.59
N LYS A 25 27.50 -33.88 -20.85
CA LYS A 25 27.64 -34.95 -21.85
C LYS A 25 29.01 -34.87 -22.54
N PRO A 26 29.79 -35.96 -22.63
CA PRO A 26 31.08 -35.95 -23.31
C PRO A 26 30.96 -35.54 -24.79
N ALA A 27 31.78 -34.58 -25.23
CA ALA A 27 31.83 -34.12 -26.62
C ALA A 27 32.65 -35.11 -27.48
N ALA A 28 32.06 -35.60 -28.56
CA ALA A 28 32.64 -36.62 -29.43
C ALA A 28 33.04 -36.02 -30.79
N ARG A 29 34.04 -35.13 -30.79
CA ARG A 29 34.48 -34.35 -31.97
C ARG A 29 35.68 -34.98 -32.67
N LEU A 30 35.63 -35.03 -34.01
CA LEU A 30 36.73 -35.52 -34.85
C LEU A 30 36.93 -34.64 -36.09
N THR A 31 38.17 -34.56 -36.55
CA THR A 31 38.56 -33.86 -37.78
C THR A 31 38.89 -34.86 -38.87
N ILE A 32 38.21 -34.72 -40.01
CA ILE A 32 38.43 -35.52 -41.22
C ILE A 32 39.15 -34.60 -42.22
N SER A 33 40.39 -34.91 -42.59
CA SER A 33 41.11 -34.22 -43.66
C SER A 33 41.20 -35.13 -44.87
N ILE A 34 40.74 -34.64 -46.02
CA ILE A 34 40.77 -35.35 -47.30
C ILE A 34 41.83 -34.69 -48.16
N GLN A 35 42.83 -35.46 -48.60
CA GLN A 35 43.87 -34.95 -49.48
C GLN A 35 43.36 -34.91 -50.93
N LEU A 36 43.53 -33.77 -51.60
CA LEU A 36 43.17 -33.58 -53.01
C LEU A 36 44.39 -33.79 -53.91
N PRO A 37 44.23 -34.36 -55.12
CA PRO A 37 45.29 -34.40 -56.12
C PRO A 37 45.57 -33.00 -56.68
N ASN A 38 46.78 -32.79 -57.22
CA ASN A 38 47.20 -31.49 -57.73
C ASN A 38 46.30 -31.00 -58.87
N ILE A 39 45.75 -29.79 -58.71
CA ILE A 39 44.66 -29.21 -59.53
C ILE A 39 44.97 -29.11 -61.03
N LYS A 40 46.23 -29.23 -61.46
CA LYS A 40 46.65 -29.26 -62.88
C LYS A 40 46.02 -30.40 -63.74
N LYS A 41 45.19 -31.27 -63.16
CA LYS A 41 44.39 -32.30 -63.85
C LYS A 41 42.88 -32.24 -63.57
N LEU A 42 42.38 -31.20 -62.90
CA LEU A 42 40.96 -31.08 -62.49
C LEU A 42 40.28 -29.91 -63.17
N GLU A 43 39.50 -30.20 -64.22
CA GLU A 43 38.69 -29.22 -64.95
C GLU A 43 37.35 -28.87 -64.26
N LYS A 44 37.04 -29.50 -63.12
CA LYS A 44 35.74 -29.41 -62.42
C LYS A 44 35.89 -29.15 -60.93
N SER A 45 34.91 -28.43 -60.37
CA SER A 45 34.86 -28.02 -58.96
C SER A 45 34.23 -29.09 -58.08
N ILE A 46 35.01 -29.63 -57.14
CA ILE A 46 34.60 -30.73 -56.26
C ILE A 46 33.48 -30.28 -55.31
N SER A 47 32.32 -30.93 -55.36
CA SER A 47 31.21 -30.58 -54.46
C SER A 47 31.47 -31.03 -53.01
N HIS A 48 31.37 -30.09 -52.06
CA HIS A 48 31.47 -30.43 -50.63
C HIS A 48 30.34 -31.36 -50.16
N TRP A 49 29.17 -31.34 -50.83
CA TRP A 49 28.02 -32.18 -50.48
C TRP A 49 28.26 -33.66 -50.77
N GLU A 50 28.75 -34.01 -51.97
CA GLU A 50 29.01 -35.42 -52.33
C GLU A 50 29.98 -36.06 -51.34
N ILE A 51 31.01 -35.31 -50.93
CA ILE A 51 31.95 -35.73 -49.89
C ILE A 51 31.22 -36.00 -48.55
N MET A 52 30.36 -35.08 -48.09
CA MET A 52 29.59 -35.29 -46.85
C MET A 52 28.66 -36.50 -46.92
N GLU A 53 28.03 -36.74 -48.08
CA GLU A 53 27.17 -37.89 -48.32
C GLU A 53 27.96 -39.20 -48.27
N LYS A 54 29.12 -39.27 -48.96
CA LYS A 54 30.03 -40.42 -48.89
C LYS A 54 30.51 -40.68 -47.46
N LEU A 55 30.91 -39.64 -46.72
CA LEU A 55 31.31 -39.76 -45.32
C LEU A 55 30.18 -40.30 -44.44
N ARG A 56 28.93 -39.85 -44.62
CA ARG A 56 27.74 -40.41 -43.95
C ARG A 56 27.54 -41.89 -44.29
N THR A 57 27.73 -42.31 -45.55
CA THR A 57 27.57 -43.73 -45.93
C THR A 57 28.63 -44.65 -45.29
N LEU A 58 29.86 -44.16 -45.09
CA LEU A 58 30.97 -44.95 -44.54
C LEU A 58 30.84 -45.25 -43.03
N ILE A 59 30.17 -44.38 -42.27
CA ILE A 59 30.07 -44.54 -40.81
C ILE A 59 28.91 -45.43 -40.34
N ARG A 60 27.92 -45.72 -41.21
CA ARG A 60 26.72 -46.52 -40.87
C ARG A 60 27.10 -47.82 -40.11
N PRO A 61 26.31 -48.23 -39.10
CA PRO A 61 25.05 -47.63 -38.62
C PRO A 61 25.21 -46.43 -37.66
N ASP A 62 26.41 -45.84 -37.56
CA ASP A 62 26.63 -44.61 -36.78
C ASP A 62 26.26 -43.37 -37.62
N GLU A 63 25.89 -42.26 -36.96
CA GLU A 63 25.52 -40.99 -37.62
C GLU A 63 26.28 -39.79 -37.03
N PHE A 64 26.50 -38.75 -37.85
CA PHE A 64 27.06 -37.47 -37.42
C PHE A 64 25.94 -36.51 -36.96
N SER A 65 26.01 -36.07 -35.70
CA SER A 65 25.16 -35.01 -35.15
C SER A 65 25.46 -33.65 -35.80
N VAL A 66 26.75 -33.39 -36.08
CA VAL A 66 27.20 -32.25 -36.89
C VAL A 66 28.25 -32.72 -37.87
N LEU A 67 28.17 -32.26 -39.12
CA LEU A 67 29.22 -32.39 -40.13
C LEU A 67 29.30 -31.08 -40.91
N LYS A 68 30.43 -30.38 -40.81
CA LYS A 68 30.66 -29.07 -41.46
C LYS A 68 32.03 -29.02 -42.11
N VAL A 69 32.19 -28.19 -43.14
CA VAL A 69 33.52 -27.80 -43.63
C VAL A 69 34.15 -26.87 -42.58
N SER A 70 35.39 -27.15 -42.21
CA SER A 70 36.19 -26.36 -41.28
C SER A 70 37.23 -25.50 -42.03
N LYS A 71 37.88 -26.07 -43.06
CA LYS A 71 38.78 -25.34 -43.97
C LYS A 71 38.91 -26.06 -45.32
N THR A 72 38.71 -25.33 -46.42
CA THR A 72 39.03 -25.79 -47.77
C THR A 72 40.33 -25.13 -48.24
N THR A 73 41.18 -25.89 -48.92
CA THR A 73 42.44 -25.42 -49.54
C THR A 73 42.66 -26.15 -50.86
N LEU A 74 43.60 -25.69 -51.68
CA LEU A 74 43.96 -26.31 -52.95
C LEU A 74 44.43 -27.78 -52.81
N ASN A 75 44.99 -28.15 -51.65
CA ASN A 75 45.63 -29.45 -51.43
C ASN A 75 44.82 -30.38 -50.51
N PHE A 76 43.87 -29.85 -49.75
CA PHE A 76 43.01 -30.63 -48.84
C PHE A 76 41.71 -29.92 -48.48
N VAL A 77 40.67 -30.71 -48.20
CA VAL A 77 39.45 -30.28 -47.52
C VAL A 77 39.43 -30.85 -46.11
N ARG A 78 39.23 -30.01 -45.09
CA ARG A 78 39.07 -30.42 -43.69
C ARG A 78 37.65 -30.19 -43.23
N PHE A 79 37.02 -31.26 -42.74
CA PHE A 79 35.73 -31.27 -42.07
C PHE A 79 35.94 -31.37 -40.56
N GLU A 80 35.07 -30.70 -39.82
CA GLU A 80 34.81 -31.00 -38.41
C GLU A 80 33.51 -31.79 -38.33
N ALA A 81 33.57 -32.93 -37.65
CA ALA A 81 32.44 -33.80 -37.43
C ALA A 81 32.24 -34.06 -35.93
N GLU A 82 31.01 -34.36 -35.53
CA GLU A 82 30.64 -34.64 -34.16
C GLU A 82 29.60 -35.78 -34.11
N LEU A 83 29.80 -36.72 -33.19
CA LEU A 83 28.93 -37.89 -32.99
C LEU A 83 28.05 -37.70 -31.74
N GLU A 84 26.94 -38.45 -31.66
CA GLU A 84 26.07 -38.38 -30.48
C GLU A 84 26.62 -39.08 -29.22
N ASN A 85 27.53 -40.06 -29.36
CA ASN A 85 28.05 -40.86 -28.24
C ASN A 85 29.58 -40.97 -28.30
N ARG A 86 30.24 -40.74 -27.15
CA ARG A 86 31.73 -40.71 -27.06
C ARG A 86 32.35 -42.11 -27.16
N THR A 87 31.61 -43.14 -26.75
CA THR A 87 31.99 -44.56 -26.85
C THR A 87 32.12 -45.07 -28.28
N ARG A 88 31.48 -44.39 -29.25
CA ARG A 88 31.54 -44.73 -30.68
C ARG A 88 32.65 -43.99 -31.43
N LEU A 89 33.27 -42.97 -30.81
CA LEU A 89 34.24 -42.08 -31.47
C LEU A 89 35.43 -42.84 -32.03
N ASP A 90 36.08 -43.63 -31.19
CA ASP A 90 37.32 -44.32 -31.53
C ASP A 90 37.09 -45.33 -32.67
N ARG A 91 35.95 -46.06 -32.62
CA ARG A 91 35.48 -46.95 -33.70
C ARG A 91 35.26 -46.21 -35.03
N VAL A 92 34.67 -45.02 -34.99
CA VAL A 92 34.43 -44.20 -36.19
C VAL A 92 35.73 -43.60 -36.72
N VAL A 93 36.66 -43.18 -35.85
CA VAL A 93 37.99 -42.71 -36.24
C VAL A 93 38.77 -43.84 -36.94
N SER A 94 38.83 -45.05 -36.37
CA SER A 94 39.49 -46.20 -36.99
C SER A 94 38.82 -46.69 -38.30
N LYS A 95 37.52 -46.46 -38.49
CA LYS A 95 36.83 -46.72 -39.77
C LYS A 95 37.16 -45.70 -40.87
N LEU A 96 37.49 -44.46 -40.48
CA LEU A 96 37.68 -43.33 -41.41
C LEU A 96 39.16 -43.04 -41.69
N ASP A 97 40.08 -43.31 -40.76
CA ASP A 97 41.50 -43.03 -40.97
C ASP A 97 42.14 -44.01 -41.96
N ASN A 98 43.00 -43.50 -42.84
CA ASN A 98 43.65 -44.21 -43.96
C ASN A 98 42.71 -44.85 -45.01
N ASN A 99 41.39 -44.84 -44.79
CA ASN A 99 40.37 -45.24 -45.75
C ASN A 99 40.32 -44.29 -46.97
N SER A 100 39.63 -44.64 -48.05
CA SER A 100 39.64 -43.86 -49.30
C SER A 100 38.26 -43.75 -49.95
N ILE A 101 37.95 -42.59 -50.53
CA ILE A 101 36.67 -42.31 -51.20
C ILE A 101 36.88 -42.17 -52.71
N LYS A 102 36.00 -42.81 -53.49
CA LYS A 102 35.80 -42.51 -54.91
C LYS A 102 34.59 -41.58 -55.09
N LEU A 103 34.81 -40.42 -55.71
CA LEU A 103 33.75 -39.49 -56.13
C LEU A 103 33.33 -39.81 -57.57
N LYS A 104 32.17 -39.30 -58.01
CA LYS A 104 31.68 -39.48 -59.38
C LYS A 104 32.55 -38.77 -60.42
N GLU A 105 33.15 -37.64 -60.05
CA GLU A 105 33.83 -36.73 -60.98
C GLU A 105 35.37 -36.83 -60.95
N ILE A 106 35.94 -37.70 -60.11
CA ILE A 106 37.40 -37.87 -59.97
C ILE A 106 37.75 -39.36 -60.09
N PRO A 107 38.66 -39.76 -61.00
CA PRO A 107 39.08 -41.16 -61.13
C PRO A 107 39.97 -41.62 -59.96
N ASP A 108 40.78 -40.71 -59.41
CA ASP A 108 41.71 -40.96 -58.31
C ASP A 108 41.00 -41.22 -56.97
N LEU A 109 41.54 -42.14 -56.18
CA LEU A 109 41.05 -42.44 -54.83
C LEU A 109 41.52 -41.37 -53.83
N LEU A 110 40.58 -40.62 -53.26
CA LEU A 110 40.87 -39.59 -52.26
C LEU A 110 41.12 -40.23 -50.89
N ARG A 111 42.36 -40.16 -50.39
CA ARG A 111 42.72 -40.71 -49.08
C ARG A 111 42.20 -39.82 -47.95
N LEU A 112 41.55 -40.46 -46.97
CA LEU A 112 41.09 -39.85 -45.74
C LEU A 112 42.18 -39.92 -44.67
N LYS A 113 42.23 -38.88 -43.83
CA LYS A 113 42.86 -38.94 -42.50
C LYS A 113 41.87 -38.46 -41.45
N ALA A 114 41.62 -39.27 -40.43
CA ALA A 114 40.65 -39.00 -39.37
C ALA A 114 41.35 -38.98 -38.01
N SER A 115 40.98 -38.04 -37.15
CA SER A 115 41.63 -37.82 -35.85
C SER A 115 40.66 -37.20 -34.85
N GLU A 116 40.73 -37.58 -33.58
CA GLU A 116 39.98 -36.89 -32.53
C GLU A 116 40.43 -35.43 -32.41
N VAL A 117 39.46 -34.51 -32.29
CA VAL A 117 39.74 -33.11 -31.98
C VAL A 117 40.09 -32.99 -30.51
N LYS A 118 41.39 -32.92 -30.22
CA LYS A 118 41.89 -32.50 -28.90
C LYS A 118 41.20 -31.18 -28.53
N SER A 119 40.46 -31.18 -27.43
CA SER A 119 39.72 -30.02 -26.93
C SER A 119 40.64 -28.82 -26.69
N ASP A 120 40.16 -27.60 -26.97
CA ASP A 120 40.79 -26.32 -26.59
C ASP A 120 40.70 -26.03 -25.08
N PHE A 121 40.83 -27.09 -24.28
CA PHE A 121 40.81 -27.10 -22.83
C PHE A 121 42.26 -27.00 -22.33
N PRO A 122 42.58 -26.14 -21.35
CA PRO A 122 43.96 -26.01 -20.86
C PRO A 122 44.42 -27.31 -20.19
N THR A 123 45.66 -27.73 -20.46
CA THR A 123 46.27 -28.86 -19.75
C THR A 123 46.80 -28.39 -18.39
N ARG A 124 47.00 -29.33 -17.45
CA ARG A 124 47.51 -29.03 -16.11
C ARG A 124 48.82 -28.22 -16.15
N HIS A 125 49.80 -28.69 -16.92
CA HIS A 125 51.05 -27.96 -17.14
C HIS A 125 50.83 -26.53 -17.70
N LYS A 126 49.83 -26.32 -18.58
CA LYS A 126 49.56 -25.00 -19.19
C LYS A 126 49.03 -23.98 -18.18
N TRP A 127 48.36 -24.39 -17.11
CA TRP A 127 47.98 -23.47 -16.03
C TRP A 127 49.04 -23.41 -14.93
N ASP A 128 49.59 -24.55 -14.49
CA ASP A 128 50.60 -24.59 -13.42
C ASP A 128 51.86 -23.77 -13.84
N SER A 129 52.37 -23.93 -15.08
CA SER A 129 53.48 -23.09 -15.59
C SER A 129 53.10 -21.61 -15.77
N PHE A 130 51.86 -21.29 -16.13
CA PHE A 130 51.44 -19.89 -16.28
C PHE A 130 51.52 -19.13 -14.95
N PHE A 131 51.08 -19.74 -13.83
CA PHE A 131 51.16 -19.10 -12.52
C PHE A 131 52.61 -19.01 -12.01
N GLN A 132 53.49 -19.95 -12.38
CA GLN A 132 54.91 -19.93 -12.04
C GLN A 132 55.73 -18.90 -12.84
N GLU A 133 55.41 -18.68 -14.12
CA GLU A 133 56.15 -17.77 -15.02
C GLU A 133 55.63 -16.31 -14.97
N ALA A 134 54.39 -16.08 -14.56
CA ALA A 134 53.76 -14.77 -14.57
C ALA A 134 54.27 -13.86 -13.43
N LYS A 135 55.25 -13.00 -13.73
CA LYS A 135 55.86 -12.03 -12.80
C LYS A 135 54.91 -11.14 -11.99
N ASP A 136 53.69 -10.92 -12.48
CA ASP A 136 52.67 -10.14 -11.77
C ASP A 136 51.82 -10.98 -10.80
N MET A 137 51.80 -12.31 -10.90
CA MET A 137 51.00 -13.20 -10.05
C MET A 137 51.66 -13.44 -8.68
N ASP A 138 50.85 -13.90 -7.72
CA ASP A 138 51.29 -14.16 -6.35
C ASP A 138 50.49 -15.35 -5.81
N GLU A 139 51.14 -16.50 -5.67
CA GLU A 139 50.50 -17.75 -5.25
C GLU A 139 49.91 -17.69 -3.82
N MET A 140 50.40 -16.78 -2.98
CA MET A 140 49.89 -16.55 -1.62
C MET A 140 48.60 -15.71 -1.61
N LYS A 141 48.22 -15.09 -2.74
CA LYS A 141 47.02 -14.26 -2.86
C LYS A 141 45.91 -14.99 -3.64
N PRO A 142 44.69 -15.10 -3.06
CA PRO A 142 43.57 -15.73 -3.76
C PRO A 142 43.18 -14.95 -5.02
N GLY A 143 42.80 -15.66 -6.09
CA GLY A 143 42.55 -15.05 -7.40
C GLY A 143 43.80 -14.56 -8.15
N GLN A 144 45.00 -14.93 -7.67
CA GLN A 144 46.29 -14.75 -8.38
C GLN A 144 47.08 -16.07 -8.46
N ARG A 145 46.39 -17.18 -8.27
CA ARG A 145 46.87 -18.57 -8.19
C ARG A 145 45.83 -19.48 -8.89
N PRO A 146 46.10 -20.77 -9.14
CA PRO A 146 45.14 -21.69 -9.77
C PRO A 146 43.98 -22.08 -8.82
N ASP A 147 43.12 -21.12 -8.49
CA ASP A 147 41.90 -21.29 -7.68
C ASP A 147 40.61 -20.83 -8.40
N THR A 148 40.74 -20.09 -9.51
CA THR A 148 39.63 -19.41 -10.19
C THR A 148 39.39 -19.96 -11.59
N VAL A 149 38.22 -20.61 -11.76
CA VAL A 149 37.72 -21.12 -13.06
C VAL A 149 36.94 -20.00 -13.77
N HIS A 150 37.18 -19.85 -15.07
CA HIS A 150 36.47 -18.94 -15.96
C HIS A 150 35.65 -19.74 -16.98
N LEU A 151 34.35 -19.46 -17.03
CA LEU A 151 33.37 -20.16 -17.86
C LEU A 151 32.74 -19.17 -18.86
N SER A 152 32.69 -19.56 -20.13
CA SER A 152 32.10 -18.77 -21.22
C SER A 152 31.10 -19.59 -22.03
N ASN A 153 30.24 -18.92 -22.79
CA ASN A 153 29.13 -19.50 -23.57
C ASN A 153 28.07 -20.21 -22.70
N LEU A 154 27.83 -19.74 -21.47
CA LEU A 154 26.79 -20.28 -20.60
C LEU A 154 25.42 -19.69 -21.00
N PRO A 155 24.38 -20.48 -21.30
CA PRO A 155 23.08 -19.97 -21.74
C PRO A 155 22.27 -19.39 -20.56
N ARG A 156 21.92 -18.10 -20.61
CA ARG A 156 21.28 -17.34 -19.51
C ARG A 156 20.01 -18.02 -18.98
N LYS A 157 19.10 -18.40 -19.88
CA LYS A 157 17.80 -19.03 -19.56
C LYS A 157 17.92 -20.34 -18.76
N TRP A 158 19.09 -20.98 -18.74
CA TRP A 158 19.33 -22.21 -17.99
C TRP A 158 19.80 -21.99 -16.55
N PHE A 159 20.16 -20.75 -16.19
CA PHE A 159 20.65 -20.39 -14.85
C PHE A 159 19.68 -19.42 -14.14
N VAL A 160 18.38 -19.64 -14.31
CA VAL A 160 17.29 -18.79 -13.80
C VAL A 160 16.31 -19.63 -12.98
N PRO A 161 15.92 -19.20 -11.77
CA PRO A 161 14.90 -19.88 -10.97
C PRO A 161 13.54 -19.96 -11.68
N TYR A 162 12.89 -21.13 -11.62
CA TYR A 162 11.60 -21.45 -12.27
C TYR A 162 10.42 -20.52 -11.91
N HIS A 163 10.53 -19.70 -10.87
CA HIS A 163 9.47 -18.81 -10.37
C HIS A 163 9.51 -17.39 -10.98
N LEU A 164 10.25 -17.17 -12.06
CA LEU A 164 10.35 -15.89 -12.77
C LEU A 164 9.69 -16.01 -14.16
N PRO A 165 8.84 -15.04 -14.56
CA PRO A 165 8.20 -15.07 -15.88
C PRO A 165 9.22 -14.87 -17.01
N GLU A 166 8.96 -15.48 -18.17
CA GLU A 166 9.82 -15.40 -19.35
C GLU A 166 9.75 -14.01 -20.00
N GLY A 167 10.71 -13.15 -19.66
CA GLY A 167 10.96 -11.86 -20.32
C GLY A 167 12.22 -11.88 -21.20
N GLU A 168 12.41 -10.82 -22.00
CA GLU A 168 13.58 -10.70 -22.88
C GLU A 168 14.88 -10.33 -22.12
N ASP A 169 14.78 -9.54 -21.05
CA ASP A 169 15.92 -9.07 -20.23
C ASP A 169 16.13 -9.91 -18.95
N VAL A 170 16.01 -11.24 -19.05
CA VAL A 170 16.19 -12.15 -17.90
C VAL A 170 17.67 -12.28 -17.51
N VAL A 171 17.95 -12.03 -16.23
CA VAL A 171 19.29 -12.06 -15.61
C VAL A 171 19.51 -13.41 -14.90
N PRO A 172 20.65 -14.10 -15.10
CA PRO A 172 20.94 -15.36 -14.39
C PRO A 172 21.20 -15.13 -12.90
N SER A 173 21.00 -16.17 -12.08
CA SER A 173 21.12 -16.09 -10.62
C SER A 173 22.49 -16.57 -10.13
N GLU A 174 23.27 -15.68 -9.53
CA GLU A 174 24.55 -16.00 -8.89
C GLU A 174 24.39 -17.02 -7.75
N LYS A 175 23.25 -17.00 -7.04
CA LYS A 175 22.94 -18.00 -5.99
C LYS A 175 22.75 -19.40 -6.56
N LEU A 176 22.08 -19.54 -7.71
CA LEU A 176 21.96 -20.82 -8.41
C LEU A 176 23.31 -21.27 -8.96
N PHE A 177 24.10 -20.35 -9.53
CA PHE A 177 25.44 -20.63 -10.03
C PHE A 177 26.38 -21.13 -8.91
N TYR A 178 26.33 -20.52 -7.73
CA TYR A 178 27.02 -21.00 -6.53
C TYR A 178 26.63 -22.45 -6.19
N ARG A 179 25.31 -22.73 -6.05
CA ARG A 179 24.81 -24.08 -5.71
C ARG A 179 25.19 -25.17 -6.73
N ILE A 180 25.34 -24.80 -8.01
CA ILE A 180 25.77 -25.73 -9.07
C ILE A 180 27.25 -26.15 -8.88
N PHE A 181 28.14 -25.21 -8.52
CA PHE A 181 29.57 -25.49 -8.41
C PHE A 181 30.06 -25.88 -7.01
N GLU A 182 29.27 -25.62 -5.96
CA GLU A 182 29.50 -26.04 -4.57
C GLU A 182 29.76 -27.56 -4.44
N LYS A 183 29.19 -28.36 -5.35
CA LYS A 183 29.39 -29.81 -5.50
C LYS A 183 30.87 -30.22 -5.67
N PHE A 184 31.72 -29.35 -6.23
CA PHE A 184 33.12 -29.69 -6.52
C PHE A 184 34.10 -29.32 -5.39
N GLY A 185 33.75 -28.36 -4.53
CA GLY A 185 34.57 -27.91 -3.41
C GLY A 185 34.05 -26.60 -2.80
N GLN A 186 34.66 -26.16 -1.68
CA GLN A 186 34.26 -24.91 -1.03
C GLN A 186 34.58 -23.70 -1.92
N ILE A 187 33.56 -22.91 -2.23
CA ILE A 187 33.68 -21.66 -2.98
C ILE A 187 34.03 -20.52 -2.03
N ARG A 188 34.89 -19.59 -2.49
CA ARG A 188 35.22 -18.32 -1.84
C ARG A 188 34.39 -17.17 -2.43
N TYR A 189 34.38 -17.04 -3.75
CA TYR A 189 33.59 -16.03 -4.47
C TYR A 189 33.02 -16.59 -5.79
N VAL A 190 31.86 -16.07 -6.16
CA VAL A 190 31.21 -16.22 -7.48
C VAL A 190 30.98 -14.83 -8.03
N ASP A 191 31.06 -14.69 -9.35
CA ASP A 191 30.73 -13.44 -10.04
C ASP A 191 30.23 -13.71 -11.46
N ILE A 192 29.09 -13.11 -11.80
CA ILE A 192 28.58 -13.05 -13.17
C ILE A 192 28.52 -11.57 -13.59
N PRO A 193 29.45 -11.08 -14.42
CA PRO A 193 29.52 -9.65 -14.78
C PRO A 193 28.27 -9.05 -15.44
N VAL A 194 27.37 -9.90 -15.96
CA VAL A 194 26.06 -9.49 -16.52
C VAL A 194 25.04 -9.13 -15.44
N CYS A 195 25.19 -9.65 -14.21
CA CYS A 195 24.23 -9.47 -13.10
C CYS A 195 24.36 -8.10 -12.40
N ASP A 196 25.39 -7.31 -12.70
CA ASP A 196 25.60 -5.97 -12.13
C ASP A 196 25.28 -4.87 -13.17
N PRO A 197 24.15 -4.14 -13.02
CA PRO A 197 23.77 -3.05 -13.93
C PRO A 197 24.80 -1.90 -13.99
N TYR A 198 25.62 -1.72 -12.96
CA TYR A 198 26.61 -0.65 -12.91
C TYR A 198 27.89 -0.97 -13.68
N ARG A 199 28.20 -2.25 -13.95
CA ARG A 199 29.39 -2.64 -14.74
C ARG A 199 29.34 -2.15 -16.18
N LYS A 200 28.15 -2.05 -16.77
CA LYS A 200 27.91 -1.39 -18.07
C LYS A 200 28.23 0.12 -18.07
N LYS A 201 28.42 0.74 -16.89
CA LYS A 201 28.82 2.14 -16.68
C LYS A 201 30.29 2.27 -16.22
N MET A 202 31.03 1.17 -16.08
CA MET A 202 32.46 1.16 -15.71
C MET A 202 33.34 1.12 -16.97
N LYS A 203 34.64 1.40 -16.83
CA LYS A 203 35.62 1.17 -17.90
C LYS A 203 35.83 -0.33 -18.13
N ASP A 204 36.13 -0.75 -19.35
CA ASP A 204 36.18 -2.18 -19.74
C ASP A 204 37.16 -3.03 -18.90
N HIS A 205 38.34 -2.46 -18.61
CA HIS A 205 39.36 -3.09 -17.75
C HIS A 205 38.99 -3.13 -16.25
N ILE A 206 37.81 -2.62 -15.87
CA ILE A 206 37.26 -2.66 -14.50
C ILE A 206 35.92 -3.40 -14.48
N SER A 207 35.10 -3.28 -15.52
CA SER A 207 33.81 -3.99 -15.61
C SER A 207 34.01 -5.51 -15.61
N GLY A 208 35.10 -5.99 -16.21
CA GLY A 208 35.33 -7.41 -16.46
C GLY A 208 34.31 -8.03 -17.42
N ILE A 209 33.57 -7.18 -18.16
CA ILE A 209 32.73 -7.58 -19.28
C ILE A 209 33.61 -7.52 -20.53
N LYS A 210 33.91 -8.67 -21.14
CA LYS A 210 34.49 -8.67 -22.49
C LYS A 210 33.41 -8.20 -23.47
N ALA A 211 33.75 -7.28 -24.36
CA ALA A 211 32.81 -6.72 -25.32
C ALA A 211 32.48 -7.75 -26.42
N HIS A 212 31.49 -8.60 -26.15
CA HIS A 212 30.99 -9.58 -27.11
C HIS A 212 30.14 -8.92 -28.21
N PRO A 213 30.11 -9.49 -29.43
CA PRO A 213 29.23 -9.03 -30.50
C PRO A 213 27.75 -9.01 -30.09
N VAL A 214 26.95 -8.18 -30.77
CA VAL A 214 25.57 -7.84 -30.40
C VAL A 214 24.62 -9.06 -30.33
N ASP A 215 24.95 -10.15 -31.02
CA ASP A 215 24.13 -11.38 -31.09
C ASP A 215 24.17 -12.26 -29.84
N ASP A 216 25.22 -12.25 -29.01
CA ASP A 216 25.37 -13.17 -27.85
C ASP A 216 24.50 -12.75 -26.63
N ARG A 217 23.27 -12.25 -26.86
CA ARG A 217 22.30 -11.91 -25.81
C ARG A 217 21.83 -13.12 -24.99
N ASP A 218 21.79 -14.31 -25.57
CA ASP A 218 21.40 -15.53 -24.84
C ASP A 218 22.52 -16.09 -23.94
N PHE A 219 23.77 -15.62 -24.05
CA PHE A 219 24.92 -16.20 -23.36
C PHE A 219 25.57 -15.26 -22.31
N PHE A 220 26.28 -15.83 -21.33
CA PHE A 220 27.04 -15.09 -20.32
C PHE A 220 28.41 -15.72 -20.02
N GLU A 221 29.27 -14.93 -19.36
CA GLU A 221 30.50 -15.38 -18.70
C GLU A 221 30.28 -15.45 -17.19
N GLY A 222 30.85 -16.46 -16.53
CA GLY A 222 30.82 -16.62 -15.09
C GLY A 222 32.19 -17.04 -14.54
N TYR A 223 32.52 -16.55 -13.35
CA TYR A 223 33.79 -16.80 -12.67
C TYR A 223 33.52 -17.46 -11.31
N VAL A 224 34.24 -18.54 -11.00
CA VAL A 224 34.10 -19.30 -9.75
C VAL A 224 35.47 -19.45 -9.11
N GLN A 225 35.65 -18.89 -7.92
CA GLN A 225 36.87 -19.02 -7.13
C GLN A 225 36.65 -20.00 -5.98
N PHE A 226 37.44 -21.07 -5.93
CA PHE A 226 37.46 -22.02 -4.84
C PHE A 226 38.42 -21.57 -3.72
N LYS A 227 38.21 -22.05 -2.50
CA LYS A 227 39.18 -21.88 -1.40
C LYS A 227 40.43 -22.74 -1.62
N ASP A 228 40.23 -23.93 -2.20
CA ASP A 228 41.22 -25.00 -2.29
C ASP A 228 41.50 -25.39 -3.76
N TYR A 229 42.78 -25.64 -4.09
CA TYR A 229 43.20 -26.15 -5.41
C TYR A 229 42.46 -27.44 -5.81
N ILE A 230 42.07 -28.26 -4.83
CA ILE A 230 41.30 -29.51 -5.05
C ILE A 230 39.91 -29.22 -5.64
N GLY A 231 39.26 -28.11 -5.27
CA GLY A 231 37.97 -27.71 -5.86
C GLY A 231 38.13 -27.22 -7.30
N PHE A 232 39.20 -26.46 -7.57
CA PHE A 232 39.58 -26.02 -8.91
C PHE A 232 39.87 -27.22 -9.83
N THR A 233 40.76 -28.13 -9.45
CA THR A 233 41.12 -29.28 -10.31
C THR A 233 39.94 -30.23 -10.54
N LYS A 234 39.15 -30.55 -9.52
CA LYS A 234 37.91 -31.33 -9.68
C LYS A 234 36.94 -30.70 -10.67
N THR A 235 36.74 -29.38 -10.61
CA THR A 235 35.87 -28.65 -11.55
C THR A 235 36.42 -28.69 -12.97
N MET A 236 37.73 -28.48 -13.12
CA MET A 236 38.41 -28.52 -14.42
C MET A 236 38.29 -29.92 -15.05
N ASP A 237 38.70 -30.98 -14.36
CA ASP A 237 38.65 -32.35 -14.90
C ASP A 237 37.20 -32.84 -15.12
N ALA A 238 36.21 -32.41 -14.32
CA ALA A 238 34.81 -32.77 -14.52
C ALA A 238 34.14 -32.09 -15.74
N LEU A 239 34.60 -30.88 -16.13
CA LEU A 239 34.10 -30.17 -17.32
C LEU A 239 34.93 -30.43 -18.59
N LYS A 240 36.09 -31.06 -18.45
CA LYS A 240 37.06 -31.32 -19.53
C LYS A 240 36.44 -32.14 -20.65
N GLY A 241 36.25 -31.51 -21.81
CA GLY A 241 35.65 -32.13 -22.98
C GLY A 241 34.13 -32.39 -22.85
N MET A 242 33.44 -31.74 -21.90
CA MET A 242 31.99 -31.87 -21.74
C MET A 242 31.21 -30.75 -22.45
N LYS A 243 30.01 -31.08 -22.93
CA LYS A 243 28.92 -30.15 -23.22
C LYS A 243 28.00 -30.00 -22.01
N LEU A 244 27.36 -28.85 -21.87
CA LEU A 244 26.23 -28.67 -20.95
C LEU A 244 24.93 -29.13 -21.66
N VAL A 245 24.05 -29.82 -20.93
CA VAL A 245 22.76 -30.31 -21.43
C VAL A 245 21.66 -29.94 -20.44
N ARG A 246 20.53 -29.40 -20.93
CA ARG A 246 19.27 -29.29 -20.17
C ARG A 246 18.30 -30.30 -20.76
N LYS A 247 17.69 -31.12 -19.89
CA LYS A 247 16.58 -32.00 -20.28
C LYS A 247 15.28 -31.40 -19.75
N GLU A 248 14.36 -31.12 -20.66
CA GLU A 248 12.99 -30.73 -20.35
C GLU A 248 12.09 -31.97 -20.50
N GLU A 249 10.76 -31.84 -20.46
CA GLU A 249 9.88 -33.01 -20.31
C GLU A 249 9.94 -33.93 -21.55
N ASP A 250 9.74 -33.37 -22.76
CA ASP A 250 9.82 -34.09 -24.03
C ASP A 250 11.11 -33.80 -24.85
N GLU A 251 11.76 -32.65 -24.65
CA GLU A 251 12.93 -32.22 -25.43
C GLU A 251 14.20 -32.10 -24.57
N ALA A 252 15.37 -32.28 -25.21
CA ALA A 252 16.67 -32.08 -24.57
C ALA A 252 17.60 -31.27 -25.48
N PHE A 253 18.24 -30.25 -24.91
CA PHE A 253 19.12 -29.32 -25.63
C PHE A 253 20.53 -29.39 -25.07
N CYS A 254 21.55 -29.37 -25.92
CA CYS A 254 22.96 -29.29 -25.54
C CYS A 254 23.66 -28.04 -26.12
N VAL A 255 24.66 -27.55 -25.38
CA VAL A 255 25.43 -26.32 -25.67
C VAL A 255 26.91 -26.55 -25.42
N ASN A 256 27.75 -26.00 -26.32
CA ASN A 256 29.21 -26.01 -26.21
C ASN A 256 29.71 -24.90 -25.28
N ILE A 257 29.95 -25.24 -24.01
CA ILE A 257 30.62 -24.35 -23.05
C ILE A 257 32.12 -24.24 -23.34
N LYS A 258 32.74 -23.09 -23.03
CA LYS A 258 34.20 -22.95 -22.97
C LYS A 258 34.64 -22.78 -21.52
N VAL A 259 35.69 -23.52 -21.15
CA VAL A 259 36.24 -23.58 -19.80
C VAL A 259 37.72 -23.23 -19.88
N ASP A 260 38.16 -22.29 -19.05
CA ASP A 260 39.55 -21.86 -18.95
C ASP A 260 39.86 -21.45 -17.50
N PHE A 261 41.13 -21.16 -17.21
CA PHE A 261 41.52 -20.54 -15.93
C PHE A 261 41.57 -19.01 -16.06
N ASP A 262 41.36 -18.29 -14.95
CA ASP A 262 41.47 -16.83 -14.98
C ASP A 262 42.94 -16.37 -15.11
N ARG A 263 43.19 -15.54 -16.14
CA ARG A 263 44.48 -14.86 -16.39
C ARG A 263 44.45 -13.37 -16.02
N SER A 264 43.28 -12.85 -15.67
CA SER A 264 42.98 -11.41 -15.54
C SER A 264 42.88 -10.92 -14.10
N LYS A 265 43.02 -11.83 -13.12
CA LYS A 265 42.89 -11.54 -11.67
C LYS A 265 41.52 -10.95 -11.32
N HIS A 266 40.48 -11.40 -12.01
CA HIS A 266 39.11 -10.91 -11.92
C HIS A 266 38.56 -11.03 -10.50
N LEU A 267 38.76 -12.20 -9.88
CA LEU A 267 38.39 -12.50 -8.49
C LEU A 267 39.54 -12.28 -7.48
N SER A 268 40.56 -11.50 -7.82
CA SER A 268 41.52 -11.03 -6.82
C SER A 268 40.90 -9.93 -5.95
N ASP A 269 41.26 -9.91 -4.67
CA ASP A 269 40.77 -8.93 -3.69
C ASP A 269 41.01 -7.47 -4.12
N ALA A 270 42.04 -7.21 -4.93
CA ALA A 270 42.32 -5.89 -5.49
C ALA A 270 41.31 -5.51 -6.60
N SER A 271 40.95 -6.45 -7.48
CA SER A 271 39.94 -6.24 -8.53
C SER A 271 38.52 -6.17 -7.97
N ILE A 272 38.22 -6.92 -6.90
CA ILE A 272 36.95 -6.82 -6.16
C ILE A 272 36.83 -5.41 -5.56
N ARG A 273 37.77 -4.97 -4.71
CA ARG A 273 37.74 -3.64 -4.07
C ARG A 273 37.71 -2.47 -5.06
N ARG A 274 38.41 -2.56 -6.20
CA ARG A 274 38.33 -1.55 -7.27
C ARG A 274 36.92 -1.42 -7.85
N ARG A 275 36.21 -2.54 -8.05
CA ARG A 275 34.84 -2.55 -8.59
C ARG A 275 33.83 -2.02 -7.59
N GLU A 276 33.97 -2.38 -6.31
CA GLU A 276 33.18 -1.83 -5.19
C GLU A 276 33.31 -0.30 -5.12
N ILE A 277 34.54 0.23 -5.05
CA ILE A 277 34.79 1.68 -4.98
C ILE A 277 34.21 2.44 -6.19
N VAL A 278 34.23 1.85 -7.39
CA VAL A 278 33.62 2.47 -8.59
C VAL A 278 32.10 2.35 -8.57
N ARG A 279 31.55 1.22 -8.12
CA ARG A 279 30.10 1.01 -7.93
C ARG A 279 29.52 2.00 -6.93
N ASP A 280 30.15 2.19 -5.78
CA ASP A 280 29.68 3.12 -4.75
C ASP A 280 29.68 4.58 -5.23
N ARG A 281 30.70 4.97 -6.01
CA ARG A 281 30.74 6.30 -6.67
C ARG A 281 29.60 6.47 -7.67
N LEU A 282 29.26 5.44 -8.43
CA LEU A 282 28.14 5.46 -9.39
C LEU A 282 26.77 5.47 -8.67
N VAL A 283 26.60 4.66 -7.63
CA VAL A 283 25.40 4.61 -6.78
C VAL A 283 25.18 5.95 -6.08
N LYS A 284 26.22 6.54 -5.46
CA LYS A 284 26.14 7.85 -4.81
C LYS A 284 25.77 8.94 -5.81
N LYS A 285 26.43 9.01 -6.97
CA LYS A 285 26.12 9.99 -8.03
C LYS A 285 24.70 9.83 -8.58
N GLN A 286 24.15 8.62 -8.59
CA GLN A 286 22.77 8.37 -9.00
C GLN A 286 21.77 8.82 -7.91
N ARG A 287 22.00 8.46 -6.63
CA ARG A 287 21.20 8.94 -5.49
C ARG A 287 21.20 10.48 -5.38
N GLU A 288 22.35 11.13 -5.54
CA GLU A 288 22.49 12.61 -5.56
C GLU A 288 21.71 13.27 -6.71
N LYS A 289 21.41 12.55 -7.80
CA LYS A 289 20.59 13.04 -8.91
C LYS A 289 19.10 12.84 -8.62
N GLU A 290 18.72 11.65 -8.16
CA GLU A 290 17.35 11.29 -7.78
C GLU A 290 16.83 12.17 -6.63
N GLU A 291 17.69 12.49 -5.65
CA GLU A 291 17.39 13.42 -4.56
C GLU A 291 17.18 14.86 -5.06
N LYS A 292 17.98 15.35 -6.02
CA LYS A 292 17.79 16.67 -6.63
C LYS A 292 16.48 16.75 -7.41
N GLU A 293 16.20 15.75 -8.24
CA GLU A 293 14.95 15.67 -9.01
C GLU A 293 13.72 15.59 -8.10
N LYS A 294 13.81 14.88 -6.97
CA LYS A 294 12.77 14.87 -5.93
C LYS A 294 12.62 16.23 -5.25
N ASN A 295 13.72 16.87 -4.84
CA ASN A 295 13.69 18.16 -4.16
C ASN A 295 13.14 19.28 -5.06
N GLU A 296 13.46 19.27 -6.35
CA GLU A 296 12.85 20.16 -7.35
C GLU A 296 11.34 19.91 -7.52
N LEU A 297 10.93 18.64 -7.58
CA LEU A 297 9.52 18.25 -7.69
C LEU A 297 8.71 18.66 -6.45
N ASP A 298 9.24 18.46 -5.25
CA ASP A 298 8.57 18.80 -4.00
C ASP A 298 8.57 20.33 -3.75
N ALA A 299 9.64 21.04 -4.12
CA ALA A 299 9.65 22.51 -4.15
C ALA A 299 8.61 23.09 -5.13
N LYS A 300 8.41 22.44 -6.30
CA LYS A 300 7.34 22.82 -7.25
C LYS A 300 5.95 22.61 -6.64
N LYS A 301 5.69 21.43 -6.05
CA LYS A 301 4.41 21.14 -5.36
C LYS A 301 4.12 22.17 -4.25
N SER A 302 5.13 22.56 -3.46
CA SER A 302 4.97 23.55 -2.39
C SER A 302 4.53 24.92 -2.93
N ARG A 303 5.12 25.38 -4.04
CA ARG A 303 4.73 26.65 -4.69
C ARG A 303 3.29 26.59 -5.21
N GLU A 304 2.90 25.50 -5.88
CA GLU A 304 1.53 25.28 -6.33
C GLU A 304 0.52 25.22 -5.17
N LEU A 305 0.93 24.70 -4.01
CA LEU A 305 0.10 24.68 -2.80
C LEU A 305 -0.08 26.09 -2.23
N ASP A 306 1.01 26.85 -2.09
CA ASP A 306 1.00 28.23 -1.58
C ASP A 306 0.16 29.17 -2.45
N GLU A 307 0.19 29.01 -3.78
CA GLU A 307 -0.64 29.78 -4.71
C GLU A 307 -2.12 29.44 -4.55
N ARG A 308 -2.48 28.16 -4.41
CA ARG A 308 -3.85 27.73 -4.11
C ARG A 308 -4.32 28.26 -2.74
N GLN A 309 -3.46 28.23 -1.73
CA GLN A 309 -3.73 28.77 -0.40
C GLN A 309 -4.06 30.27 -0.47
N LYS A 310 -3.24 31.05 -1.21
CA LYS A 310 -3.42 32.49 -1.45
C LYS A 310 -4.68 32.81 -2.27
N GLU A 311 -5.03 31.97 -3.26
CA GLU A 311 -6.31 32.12 -3.95
C GLU A 311 -7.50 31.90 -3.01
N VAL A 312 -7.45 30.87 -2.16
CA VAL A 312 -8.55 30.52 -1.24
C VAL A 312 -8.75 31.63 -0.20
N THR A 313 -7.69 32.16 0.41
CA THR A 313 -7.81 33.27 1.37
C THR A 313 -8.33 34.55 0.69
N LEU A 314 -7.83 34.88 -0.50
CA LEU A 314 -8.32 36.02 -1.27
C LEU A 314 -9.80 35.87 -1.69
N LYS A 315 -10.26 34.64 -1.98
CA LYS A 315 -11.66 34.32 -2.26
C LYS A 315 -12.52 34.48 -1.00
N SER A 316 -12.10 33.94 0.15
CA SER A 316 -12.85 34.08 1.41
C SER A 316 -12.93 35.53 1.90
N GLU A 317 -11.86 36.31 1.78
CA GLU A 317 -11.88 37.74 2.11
C GLU A 317 -12.86 38.53 1.23
N LYS A 318 -12.85 38.28 -0.09
CA LYS A 318 -13.78 38.92 -1.03
C LYS A 318 -15.23 38.58 -0.67
N GLU A 319 -15.51 37.35 -0.26
CA GLU A 319 -16.86 36.95 0.15
C GLU A 319 -17.26 37.54 1.51
N GLN A 320 -16.36 37.57 2.51
CA GLN A 320 -16.63 38.22 3.80
C GLN A 320 -16.93 39.71 3.63
N ARG A 321 -16.10 40.43 2.86
CA ARG A 321 -16.33 41.85 2.50
C ARG A 321 -17.65 42.04 1.73
N ARG A 322 -18.12 41.06 0.97
CA ARG A 322 -19.45 41.06 0.33
C ARG A 322 -20.57 40.85 1.35
N ARG A 323 -20.49 39.82 2.20
CA ARG A 323 -21.48 39.51 3.24
C ARG A 323 -21.68 40.70 4.19
N GLU A 324 -20.60 41.38 4.60
CA GLU A 324 -20.69 42.62 5.38
C GLU A 324 -21.43 43.75 4.66
N ARG A 325 -21.17 43.96 3.36
CA ARG A 325 -21.86 44.98 2.56
C ARG A 325 -23.35 44.67 2.44
N GLU A 326 -23.72 43.40 2.32
CA GLU A 326 -25.10 42.95 2.28
C GLU A 326 -25.80 43.07 3.65
N GLU A 327 -25.14 42.75 4.77
CA GLU A 327 -25.68 43.01 6.11
C GLU A 327 -25.82 44.51 6.39
N LYS A 328 -24.82 45.34 6.05
CA LYS A 328 -24.89 46.82 6.20
C LYS A 328 -26.04 47.42 5.37
N ARG A 329 -26.35 46.85 4.19
CA ARG A 329 -27.56 47.21 3.41
C ARG A 329 -28.87 46.77 4.09
N LYS A 330 -28.95 45.52 4.55
CA LYS A 330 -30.12 44.97 5.26
C LYS A 330 -30.42 45.72 6.56
N ALA A 331 -29.39 46.11 7.31
CA ALA A 331 -29.51 46.91 8.52
C ALA A 331 -30.13 48.30 8.24
N ARG A 332 -29.59 49.04 7.27
CA ARG A 332 -30.12 50.35 6.85
C ARG A 332 -31.57 50.29 6.35
N LEU A 333 -31.94 49.23 5.64
CA LEU A 333 -33.32 49.03 5.19
C LEU A 333 -34.26 48.75 6.37
N LEU A 334 -33.85 47.89 7.31
CA LEU A 334 -34.61 47.59 8.52
C LEU A 334 -34.75 48.82 9.43
N GLU A 335 -33.75 49.70 9.45
CA GLU A 335 -33.76 50.96 10.18
C GLU A 335 -34.76 51.96 9.60
N LYS A 336 -34.76 52.16 8.27
CA LYS A 336 -35.79 52.97 7.59
C LYS A 336 -37.21 52.46 7.86
N LEU A 337 -37.42 51.14 7.76
CA LEU A 337 -38.73 50.54 8.04
C LEU A 337 -39.20 50.75 9.49
N LYS A 338 -38.28 50.79 10.46
CA LYS A 338 -38.61 51.10 11.87
C LYS A 338 -38.98 52.57 12.06
N ILE A 339 -38.28 53.49 11.40
CA ILE A 339 -38.56 54.94 11.51
C ILE A 339 -39.98 55.20 11.00
N ASN A 340 -40.25 54.86 9.74
CA ASN A 340 -41.58 55.02 9.13
C ASN A 340 -42.71 54.40 9.98
N SER A 341 -42.51 53.17 10.48
CA SER A 341 -43.51 52.48 11.30
C SER A 341 -43.70 53.10 12.69
N CYS A 342 -42.67 53.70 13.28
CA CYS A 342 -42.81 54.47 14.52
C CYS A 342 -43.60 55.76 14.28
N ASP A 343 -43.27 56.48 13.20
CA ASP A 343 -43.87 57.77 12.89
C ASP A 343 -45.36 57.63 12.58
N GLU A 344 -45.76 56.62 11.79
CA GLU A 344 -47.17 56.26 11.57
C GLU A 344 -47.97 56.01 12.85
N ILE A 345 -47.33 55.50 13.92
CA ILE A 345 -47.97 55.20 15.19
C ILE A 345 -48.02 56.45 16.08
N ASN A 346 -46.96 57.27 16.08
CA ASN A 346 -46.94 58.58 16.74
C ASN A 346 -48.07 59.47 16.19
N ASP A 347 -48.23 59.50 14.87
CA ASP A 347 -49.26 60.25 14.15
C ASP A 347 -50.69 59.82 14.54
N LYS A 348 -50.92 58.51 14.69
CA LYS A 348 -52.21 57.95 15.11
C LYS A 348 -52.52 58.35 16.57
N ILE A 349 -51.54 58.31 17.46
CA ILE A 349 -51.70 58.74 18.86
C ILE A 349 -52.04 60.23 18.94
N ALA A 350 -51.28 61.11 18.29
CA ALA A 350 -51.54 62.55 18.28
C ALA A 350 -52.93 62.93 17.72
N LYS A 351 -53.44 62.13 16.75
CA LYS A 351 -54.79 62.30 16.20
C LYS A 351 -55.89 61.92 17.20
N GLU A 352 -55.70 60.87 18.02
CA GLU A 352 -56.66 60.51 19.08
C GLU A 352 -56.56 61.43 20.31
N GLU A 353 -55.36 61.86 20.71
CA GLU A 353 -55.16 62.87 21.77
C GLU A 353 -55.91 64.17 21.45
N LYS A 354 -55.82 64.64 20.20
CA LYS A 354 -56.53 65.85 19.73
C LYS A 354 -58.06 65.68 19.69
N LYS A 355 -58.58 64.45 19.57
CA LYS A 355 -60.02 64.16 19.73
C LYS A 355 -60.44 64.18 21.20
N LEU A 356 -59.66 63.53 22.07
CA LEU A 356 -59.92 63.49 23.51
C LEU A 356 -59.95 64.90 24.11
N LEU A 357 -58.99 65.76 23.75
CA LEU A 357 -58.95 67.16 24.19
C LEU A 357 -60.19 67.96 23.75
N LYS A 358 -60.72 67.71 22.55
CA LYS A 358 -61.97 68.32 22.08
C LYS A 358 -63.19 67.83 22.87
N ALA A 359 -63.27 66.53 23.16
CA ALA A 359 -64.35 65.95 23.95
C ALA A 359 -64.33 66.48 25.41
N GLN A 360 -63.14 66.63 26.00
CA GLN A 360 -62.97 67.22 27.34
C GLN A 360 -63.45 68.68 27.37
N ARG A 361 -63.03 69.53 26.42
CA ARG A 361 -63.50 70.93 26.35
C ARG A 361 -65.01 71.06 26.13
N LYS A 362 -65.60 70.17 25.33
CA LYS A 362 -67.06 70.06 25.15
C LYS A 362 -67.76 69.69 26.47
N LEU A 363 -67.18 68.78 27.25
CA LEU A 363 -67.69 68.42 28.57
C LEU A 363 -67.59 69.58 29.58
N GLU A 364 -66.45 70.28 29.59
CA GLU A 364 -66.22 71.47 30.42
C GLU A 364 -67.26 72.57 30.12
N SER A 365 -67.55 72.83 28.84
CA SER A 365 -68.59 73.79 28.47
C SER A 365 -69.99 73.38 28.92
N ILE A 366 -70.32 72.08 28.87
CA ILE A 366 -71.61 71.55 29.37
C ILE A 366 -71.71 71.70 30.90
N ARG A 367 -70.62 71.43 31.64
CA ARG A 367 -70.57 71.60 33.11
C ARG A 367 -70.70 73.06 33.54
N LEU A 368 -70.12 74.01 32.79
CA LEU A 368 -70.31 75.45 33.03
C LEU A 368 -71.77 75.88 32.80
N VAL A 369 -72.44 75.32 31.79
CA VAL A 369 -73.87 75.56 31.52
C VAL A 369 -74.76 74.93 32.61
N GLU A 370 -74.44 73.73 33.09
CA GLU A 370 -75.11 73.08 34.22
C GLU A 370 -74.99 73.89 35.53
N GLU A 371 -73.81 74.42 35.82
CA GLU A 371 -73.55 75.31 36.97
C GLU A 371 -74.36 76.61 36.87
N LEU A 372 -74.42 77.20 35.67
CA LEU A 372 -75.17 78.43 35.40
C LEU A 372 -76.70 78.21 35.51
N PHE A 373 -77.22 77.08 35.02
CA PHE A 373 -78.62 76.69 35.24
C PHE A 373 -78.94 76.42 36.72
N ARG A 374 -78.00 75.85 37.50
CA ARG A 374 -78.19 75.65 38.94
C ARG A 374 -78.35 76.97 39.67
N ARG A 375 -77.47 77.95 39.40
CA ARG A 375 -77.56 79.30 39.99
C ARG A 375 -78.81 80.06 39.57
N ILE A 376 -79.29 79.86 38.33
CA ILE A 376 -80.58 80.41 37.88
C ILE A 376 -81.75 79.76 38.63
N LYS A 377 -81.69 78.46 38.94
CA LYS A 377 -82.70 77.76 39.72
C LYS A 377 -82.72 78.26 41.17
N GLU A 378 -81.56 78.32 41.82
CA GLU A 378 -81.39 78.84 43.19
C GLU A 378 -81.96 80.26 43.31
N LYS A 379 -81.58 81.16 42.40
CA LYS A 379 -82.08 82.55 42.35
C LYS A 379 -83.55 82.69 41.94
N LYS A 380 -84.22 81.60 41.55
CA LYS A 380 -85.67 81.54 41.27
C LYS A 380 -86.46 80.94 42.45
N GLU A 381 -85.78 80.25 43.37
CA GLU A 381 -86.39 79.69 44.58
C GLU A 381 -86.45 80.73 45.73
N GLU A 382 -85.68 81.83 45.64
CA GLU A 382 -85.84 83.03 46.49
C GLU A 382 -87.12 83.86 46.17
N LEU A 383 -87.74 83.67 45.00
CA LEU A 383 -88.86 84.48 44.50
C LEU A 383 -90.21 83.74 44.48
N HIS A 384 -90.66 83.44 45.69
CA HIS A 384 -92.05 83.09 46.06
C HIS A 384 -92.58 81.69 45.64
N MET A 385 -93.46 81.14 46.49
CA MET A 385 -94.07 79.82 46.31
C MET A 385 -95.24 79.81 45.31
N TYR A 386 -95.56 78.58 44.87
CA TYR A 386 -96.84 78.13 44.28
C TYR A 386 -97.05 78.23 42.75
N SER A 387 -96.35 77.38 41.98
CA SER A 387 -97.03 76.45 41.07
C SER A 387 -96.15 75.23 40.72
N LYS A 388 -96.76 74.07 40.45
CA LYS A 388 -96.08 72.85 39.97
C LYS A 388 -96.20 72.74 38.45
N THR A 389 -95.13 73.02 37.72
CA THR A 389 -94.91 72.49 36.37
C THR A 389 -93.56 71.77 36.32
N LYS A 390 -93.51 70.62 35.65
CA LYS A 390 -92.34 69.71 35.71
C LYS A 390 -91.15 70.24 34.90
N SER A 391 -89.96 69.98 35.42
CA SER A 391 -88.70 70.11 34.67
C SER A 391 -88.68 69.19 33.45
N SER A 392 -88.36 69.76 32.27
CA SER A 392 -88.01 69.00 31.06
C SER A 392 -86.53 69.18 30.71
N SER A 393 -86.08 70.43 30.57
CA SER A 393 -84.72 70.78 30.13
C SER A 393 -83.59 70.29 31.04
N GLY A 394 -83.89 70.00 32.32
CA GLY A 394 -82.91 69.45 33.27
C GLY A 394 -82.50 68.01 32.95
N ASP A 395 -83.47 67.16 32.58
CA ASP A 395 -83.17 65.76 32.22
C ASP A 395 -82.53 65.65 30.83
N GLU A 396 -82.84 66.56 29.91
CA GLU A 396 -82.15 66.66 28.62
C GLU A 396 -80.68 67.05 28.79
N LEU A 397 -80.40 68.11 29.57
CA LEU A 397 -79.02 68.53 29.86
C LEU A 397 -78.23 67.42 30.57
N LYS A 398 -78.87 66.69 31.49
CA LYS A 398 -78.29 65.52 32.15
C LYS A 398 -77.94 64.41 31.16
N ARG A 399 -78.85 64.04 30.24
CA ARG A 399 -78.56 63.07 29.17
C ARG A 399 -77.42 63.53 28.25
N PHE A 400 -77.35 64.81 27.90
CA PHE A 400 -76.24 65.36 27.10
C PHE A 400 -74.90 65.33 27.85
N LYS A 401 -74.90 65.56 29.17
CA LYS A 401 -73.73 65.38 30.03
C LYS A 401 -73.31 63.92 30.10
N ASP A 402 -74.21 63.00 30.45
CA ASP A 402 -73.93 61.56 30.57
C ASP A 402 -73.37 60.98 29.25
N MET A 403 -73.96 61.35 28.11
CA MET A 403 -73.46 60.99 26.78
C MET A 403 -72.08 61.59 26.45
N SER A 404 -71.79 62.80 26.92
CA SER A 404 -70.49 63.45 26.71
C SER A 404 -69.40 62.90 27.64
N GLU A 405 -69.75 62.47 28.85
CA GLU A 405 -68.83 61.74 29.74
C GLU A 405 -68.50 60.36 29.17
N LEU A 406 -69.49 59.67 28.59
CA LEU A 406 -69.28 58.41 27.85
C LEU A 406 -68.44 58.61 26.57
N GLU A 407 -68.61 59.73 25.85
CA GLU A 407 -67.74 60.10 24.73
C GLU A 407 -66.29 60.30 25.20
N VAL A 408 -66.05 61.05 26.28
CA VAL A 408 -64.70 61.23 26.86
C VAL A 408 -64.09 59.89 27.31
N LEU A 409 -64.85 59.03 27.99
CA LEU A 409 -64.39 57.72 28.46
C LEU A 409 -64.00 56.79 27.29
N THR A 410 -64.84 56.70 26.26
CA THR A 410 -64.57 55.84 25.09
C THR A 410 -63.40 56.35 24.24
N GLN A 411 -63.20 57.66 24.12
CA GLN A 411 -62.01 58.23 23.48
C GLN A 411 -60.74 57.98 24.32
N ARG A 412 -60.83 58.09 25.66
CA ARG A 412 -59.71 57.79 26.58
C ARG A 412 -59.27 56.32 26.49
N GLN A 413 -60.22 55.39 26.35
CA GLN A 413 -59.92 53.97 26.16
C GLN A 413 -59.29 53.68 24.78
N LYS A 414 -59.76 54.33 23.70
CA LYS A 414 -59.13 54.22 22.38
C LYS A 414 -57.68 54.72 22.38
N LEU A 415 -57.41 55.84 23.07
CA LEU A 415 -56.06 56.35 23.26
C LEU A 415 -55.18 55.39 24.07
N HIS A 416 -55.70 54.80 25.15
CA HIS A 416 -54.99 53.79 25.95
C HIS A 416 -54.54 52.61 25.07
N ASN A 417 -55.46 52.02 24.32
CA ASN A 417 -55.19 50.88 23.44
C ASN A 417 -54.14 51.22 22.36
N ALA A 418 -54.14 52.46 21.83
CA ALA A 418 -53.12 52.92 20.88
C ALA A 418 -51.72 53.05 21.51
N ILE A 419 -51.65 53.51 22.77
CA ILE A 419 -50.41 53.61 23.54
C ILE A 419 -49.88 52.21 23.90
N GLU A 420 -50.74 51.28 24.31
CA GLU A 420 -50.37 49.89 24.57
C GLU A 420 -49.85 49.18 23.31
N GLY A 421 -50.49 49.40 22.15
CA GLY A 421 -50.00 48.91 20.86
C GLY A 421 -48.55 49.36 20.57
N ARG A 422 -48.22 50.63 20.87
CA ARG A 422 -46.85 51.16 20.76
C ARG A 422 -45.87 50.48 21.73
N VAL A 423 -46.31 50.16 22.96
CA VAL A 423 -45.49 49.42 23.95
C VAL A 423 -45.23 47.97 23.52
N VAL A 424 -46.24 47.26 23.00
CA VAL A 424 -46.10 45.90 22.48
C VAL A 424 -45.10 45.86 21.32
N LEU A 425 -45.20 46.79 20.36
CA LEU A 425 -44.26 46.89 19.24
C LEU A 425 -42.83 47.20 19.71
N LYS A 426 -42.66 48.13 20.66
CA LYS A 426 -41.36 48.45 21.28
C LYS A 426 -40.73 47.23 21.97
N ASN A 427 -41.54 46.37 22.59
CA ASN A 427 -41.09 45.15 23.27
C ASN A 427 -40.77 43.99 22.30
N ILE A 428 -41.48 43.85 21.19
CA ILE A 428 -41.14 42.91 20.11
C ILE A 428 -39.81 43.31 19.46
N LEU A 429 -39.62 44.60 19.20
CA LEU A 429 -38.39 45.16 18.62
C LEU A 429 -37.17 45.04 19.55
N SER A 430 -37.36 45.10 20.87
CA SER A 430 -36.27 44.98 21.85
C SER A 430 -35.84 43.52 22.09
N ARG A 431 -36.79 42.57 22.18
CA ARG A 431 -36.48 41.14 22.38
C ARG A 431 -35.51 40.58 21.33
N LYS A 432 -35.65 41.00 20.06
CA LYS A 432 -34.78 40.56 18.95
C LYS A 432 -33.33 41.07 19.03
N LYS A 433 -32.98 41.90 20.03
CA LYS A 433 -31.60 42.41 20.26
C LYS A 433 -30.78 41.53 21.22
N LYS A 434 -31.39 40.63 22.02
CA LYS A 434 -30.69 39.75 22.98
C LYS A 434 -30.21 38.40 22.40
N SER A 435 -30.70 37.98 21.24
CA SER A 435 -30.40 36.65 20.66
C SER A 435 -29.21 36.62 19.69
N ARG A 436 -28.26 37.57 19.79
CA ARG A 436 -27.15 37.70 18.82
C ARG A 436 -25.78 37.95 19.47
N SER A 437 -25.60 37.59 20.74
CA SER A 437 -24.37 37.83 21.50
C SER A 437 -24.02 36.68 22.47
N ARG A 438 -23.60 35.52 21.94
CA ARG A 438 -22.86 34.46 22.67
C ARG A 438 -22.34 33.37 21.72
N SER A 439 -21.11 33.50 21.20
CA SER A 439 -20.39 32.42 20.49
C SER A 439 -18.91 32.76 20.15
N SER A 440 -17.98 32.63 21.10
CA SER A 440 -16.52 32.42 20.85
C SER A 440 -15.71 32.32 22.16
N SER A 441 -14.94 31.23 22.33
CA SER A 441 -13.68 31.06 23.11
C SER A 441 -13.48 31.83 24.45
N SER A 442 -13.38 31.20 25.63
CA SER A 442 -12.33 30.28 26.15
C SER A 442 -10.96 30.95 26.39
N SER A 443 -10.18 30.62 27.42
CA SER A 443 -10.29 29.56 28.43
C SER A 443 -11.09 30.01 29.69
N ASP A 444 -10.97 29.54 30.95
CA ASP A 444 -10.05 28.60 31.62
C ASP A 444 -10.71 27.81 32.80
N THR A 445 -9.93 27.32 33.77
CA THR A 445 -10.26 26.25 34.71
C THR A 445 -10.28 26.65 36.19
N SER A 446 -11.34 26.26 36.90
CA SER A 446 -11.25 25.65 38.24
C SER A 446 -12.54 24.93 38.66
N LEU A 447 -12.36 23.98 39.59
CA LEU A 447 -13.31 23.10 40.29
C LEU A 447 -14.49 23.85 40.97
N SER A 448 -15.64 23.25 41.36
CA SER A 448 -16.11 21.85 41.51
C SER A 448 -17.65 21.76 41.63
N LEU A 449 -18.22 20.53 41.57
CA LEU A 449 -19.28 19.91 42.41
C LEU A 449 -20.40 20.80 43.06
N ASP A 450 -21.69 20.42 43.19
CA ASP A 450 -22.34 19.10 43.21
C ASP A 450 -23.86 19.14 42.82
N GLU A 451 -24.58 18.02 43.09
CA GLU A 451 -26.05 17.65 43.04
C GLU A 451 -27.14 18.78 43.15
N ASP A 452 -28.45 18.61 42.87
CA ASP A 452 -29.40 17.46 42.92
C ASP A 452 -30.73 17.76 42.14
N ARG A 453 -31.61 16.74 41.94
CA ARG A 453 -33.08 16.79 41.61
C ARG A 453 -33.55 17.47 40.30
N LYS A 454 -34.76 17.21 39.76
CA LYS A 454 -35.68 16.06 39.59
C LYS A 454 -36.99 16.65 39.02
N ASP A 455 -37.51 16.06 37.94
CA ASP A 455 -38.90 15.99 37.46
C ASP A 455 -39.94 17.09 37.76
N ARG A 456 -40.61 17.57 36.70
CA ARG A 456 -42.08 17.45 36.56
C ARG A 456 -42.59 17.62 35.13
N ASN A 457 -43.68 16.93 34.81
CA ASN A 457 -44.27 16.80 33.47
C ASN A 457 -45.14 18.01 33.07
N ILE A 458 -45.16 18.32 31.76
CA ILE A 458 -46.26 18.97 31.04
C ILE A 458 -46.44 18.17 29.72
N PRO A 459 -47.68 17.88 29.25
CA PRO A 459 -47.91 16.75 28.33
C PRO A 459 -47.64 17.01 26.84
N GLU A 460 -47.51 15.90 26.13
CA GLU A 460 -47.30 15.75 24.69
C GLU A 460 -48.57 16.04 23.88
N VAL A 461 -48.46 16.82 22.80
CA VAL A 461 -49.51 17.01 21.77
C VAL A 461 -48.86 16.90 20.39
N VAL A 462 -49.43 16.04 19.54
CA VAL A 462 -48.87 15.64 18.25
C VAL A 462 -49.28 16.59 17.13
N TYR A 463 -48.37 16.85 16.18
CA TYR A 463 -48.78 17.15 14.79
C TYR A 463 -47.79 16.61 13.75
N ASP A 464 -48.29 16.30 12.56
CA ASP A 464 -47.66 15.50 11.50
C ASP A 464 -47.20 16.40 10.32
N PRO A 465 -45.94 16.31 9.83
CA PRO A 465 -45.41 17.23 8.81
C PRO A 465 -45.68 16.77 7.37
N THR A 466 -46.81 17.18 6.78
CA THR A 466 -47.01 17.20 5.32
C THR A 466 -47.69 18.49 4.83
N TRP A 467 -47.65 18.72 3.50
CA TRP A 467 -48.11 19.90 2.74
C TRP A 467 -47.15 21.11 2.88
N TYR A 468 -46.85 21.91 1.83
CA TYR A 468 -47.43 22.00 0.48
C TYR A 468 -46.40 21.86 -0.66
N ASN A 469 -46.88 21.43 -1.83
CA ASN A 469 -46.23 21.52 -3.14
C ASN A 469 -47.33 21.75 -4.19
N TYR A 470 -47.30 22.84 -4.98
CA TYR A 470 -48.23 23.10 -6.10
C TYR A 470 -47.74 24.30 -7.00
N PRO A 471 -48.29 24.55 -8.21
CA PRO A 471 -47.49 24.37 -9.44
C PRO A 471 -47.46 25.60 -10.38
N ILE A 472 -46.89 25.41 -11.59
CA ILE A 472 -47.00 26.31 -12.75
C ILE A 472 -47.33 25.48 -14.01
N TYR A 473 -48.35 25.87 -14.79
CA TYR A 473 -48.68 25.35 -16.13
C TYR A 473 -49.19 26.52 -17.01
N VAL A 474 -48.55 26.82 -18.17
CA VAL A 474 -48.99 26.51 -19.58
C VAL A 474 -50.10 27.46 -20.09
N TYR A 475 -49.98 28.15 -21.24
CA TYR A 475 -50.05 27.64 -22.64
C TYR A 475 -49.11 28.34 -23.69
N PRO A 476 -48.88 27.74 -24.88
CA PRO A 476 -48.11 28.28 -26.04
C PRO A 476 -49.06 28.59 -27.24
N PRO A 477 -48.76 28.47 -28.57
CA PRO A 477 -47.50 28.44 -29.38
C PRO A 477 -47.51 29.36 -30.66
N ARG A 478 -46.41 29.41 -31.47
CA ARG A 478 -46.38 29.31 -32.99
C ARG A 478 -45.08 29.84 -33.69
N GLY A 479 -44.50 29.03 -34.59
CA GLY A 479 -44.32 29.32 -36.05
C GLY A 479 -43.20 30.22 -36.66
N ARG A 480 -42.18 29.58 -37.28
CA ARG A 480 -41.52 29.84 -38.61
C ARG A 480 -41.03 31.26 -39.07
N TYR A 481 -39.73 31.34 -39.44
CA TYR A 481 -39.03 32.00 -40.60
C TYR A 481 -39.43 33.42 -41.15
N PRO A 482 -38.59 34.17 -41.92
CA PRO A 482 -37.11 34.30 -42.01
C PRO A 482 -36.59 35.79 -42.07
N LEU A 483 -35.37 36.03 -42.62
CA LEU A 483 -34.65 37.31 -42.86
C LEU A 483 -35.38 38.32 -43.79
N PRO A 484 -35.15 39.66 -43.68
CA PRO A 484 -33.99 40.36 -44.31
C PRO A 484 -33.40 41.58 -43.53
N GLY A 485 -32.34 42.21 -44.08
CA GLY A 485 -31.81 43.55 -43.70
C GLY A 485 -32.32 44.66 -44.65
N PRO A 486 -31.59 45.79 -44.92
CA PRO A 486 -30.23 46.18 -44.45
C PRO A 486 -30.03 47.71 -44.14
N SER A 487 -28.77 48.14 -43.91
CA SER A 487 -28.18 49.49 -44.24
C SER A 487 -28.12 50.66 -43.23
N ARG A 488 -26.94 51.33 -43.20
CA ARG A 488 -26.61 52.74 -42.81
C ARG A 488 -26.82 53.19 -41.33
N GLY A 489 -25.97 54.05 -40.73
CA GLY A 489 -24.63 54.47 -41.13
C GLY A 489 -23.98 55.68 -40.39
N ARG A 490 -22.81 55.45 -39.76
CA ARG A 490 -21.68 56.40 -39.48
C ARG A 490 -21.79 57.49 -38.36
N PRO A 491 -20.65 58.07 -37.89
CA PRO A 491 -20.45 58.69 -36.55
C PRO A 491 -20.01 60.18 -36.64
N PRO A 492 -19.20 60.78 -35.71
CA PRO A 492 -17.73 60.66 -35.83
C PRO A 492 -16.79 60.95 -34.60
N PHE A 493 -15.49 60.54 -34.74
CA PHE A 493 -14.23 61.17 -34.22
C PHE A 493 -13.96 61.35 -32.71
N ARG A 494 -12.72 61.40 -32.16
CA ARG A 494 -11.26 61.35 -32.57
C ARG A 494 -10.49 60.55 -31.47
N GLY A 495 -9.22 60.11 -31.56
CA GLY A 495 -8.17 60.15 -32.59
C GLY A 495 -6.74 59.91 -31.99
N ARG A 496 -5.76 59.47 -32.81
CA ARG A 496 -4.36 59.01 -32.46
C ARG A 496 -4.30 57.61 -31.80
N GLY A 497 -3.36 56.69 -32.08
CA GLY A 497 -2.16 56.67 -32.94
C GLY A 497 -0.89 56.42 -32.08
N PHE A 498 0.00 55.43 -32.32
CA PHE A 498 0.49 54.84 -33.59
C PHE A 498 0.79 53.31 -33.52
N ARG A 499 1.16 52.72 -34.67
CA ARG A 499 1.75 51.35 -34.85
C ARG A 499 3.14 51.48 -35.53
N PRO A 500 4.02 50.45 -35.49
CA PRO A 500 4.15 49.46 -36.60
C PRO A 500 4.52 48.03 -36.10
N ARG A 501 4.68 46.93 -36.88
CA ARG A 501 4.07 46.35 -38.13
C ARG A 501 4.38 44.81 -38.10
N TYR A 502 3.50 43.89 -38.55
CA TYR A 502 3.53 43.16 -39.85
C TYR A 502 4.88 42.50 -40.23
N ARG A 503 4.97 41.26 -40.78
CA ARG A 503 4.00 40.16 -41.07
C ARG A 503 4.74 38.89 -41.58
N GLY A 504 4.15 37.69 -41.43
CA GLY A 504 4.41 36.48 -42.26
C GLY A 504 4.94 35.24 -41.51
N GLY A 505 4.65 33.99 -41.89
CA GLY A 505 3.57 33.49 -42.77
C GLY A 505 3.91 32.24 -43.61
N PHE A 506 2.94 31.29 -43.72
CA PHE A 506 2.87 30.17 -44.72
C PHE A 506 3.85 28.97 -44.51
N ARG A 507 3.54 27.67 -44.79
CA ARG A 507 2.28 26.97 -45.15
C ARG A 507 2.37 25.41 -45.03
N GLY A 508 1.27 24.72 -44.63
CA GLY A 508 1.00 23.27 -44.87
C GLY A 508 1.83 22.26 -44.03
N LYS A 509 1.56 20.94 -43.97
CA LYS A 509 0.45 20.01 -44.35
C LYS A 509 0.77 18.62 -43.65
N TYR A 510 -0.02 17.53 -43.59
CA TYR A 510 -1.31 17.06 -44.14
C TYR A 510 -1.89 15.88 -43.27
N SER A 511 -3.13 15.46 -43.55
CA SER A 511 -3.81 14.13 -43.53
C SER A 511 -3.00 12.80 -43.32
N HIS A 512 -3.61 11.63 -42.97
CA HIS A 512 -5.03 11.19 -42.97
C HIS A 512 -5.34 9.94 -42.06
N TYR A 513 -6.57 9.37 -42.17
CA TYR A 513 -7.10 8.11 -41.59
C TYR A 513 -7.34 8.05 -40.06
N SER A 514 -8.31 7.30 -39.49
CA SER A 514 -9.60 6.74 -39.99
C SER A 514 -10.55 6.45 -38.80
N PRO A 515 -11.89 6.39 -38.93
CA PRO A 515 -12.82 6.20 -37.80
C PRO A 515 -13.43 4.78 -37.74
N GLU A 516 -12.97 3.90 -36.84
CA GLU A 516 -13.50 2.53 -36.77
C GLU A 516 -13.35 1.81 -35.39
N MET A 517 -13.83 2.39 -34.28
CA MET A 517 -14.05 1.61 -33.04
C MET A 517 -15.11 2.11 -32.04
N GLU A 518 -15.98 3.07 -32.38
CA GLU A 518 -16.89 3.71 -31.40
C GLU A 518 -18.33 3.15 -31.37
N GLU A 519 -18.63 2.04 -32.07
CA GLU A 519 -19.99 1.46 -32.11
C GLU A 519 -20.20 0.24 -31.17
N GLN A 520 -19.14 -0.37 -30.63
CA GLN A 520 -19.28 -1.47 -29.66
C GLN A 520 -19.51 -0.97 -28.22
N TYR A 521 -18.90 0.15 -27.83
CA TYR A 521 -18.88 0.60 -26.43
C TYR A 521 -20.27 1.02 -25.90
N MET A 522 -21.15 1.53 -26.77
CA MET A 522 -22.50 2.00 -26.40
C MET A 522 -23.59 0.91 -26.42
N ARG A 523 -23.27 -0.35 -26.80
CA ARG A 523 -24.26 -1.46 -26.82
C ARG A 523 -24.30 -2.31 -25.54
N TYR A 524 -23.36 -2.13 -24.61
CA TYR A 524 -23.30 -2.95 -23.37
C TYR A 524 -24.09 -2.37 -22.18
N PHE A 525 -24.41 -1.07 -22.19
CA PHE A 525 -24.92 -0.35 -21.01
C PHE A 525 -26.45 -0.16 -20.95
N SER A 526 -27.22 -0.73 -21.88
CA SER A 526 -28.64 -0.41 -22.07
C SER A 526 -29.63 -1.56 -21.80
N LYS A 527 -29.20 -2.67 -21.16
CA LYS A 527 -30.01 -3.90 -21.09
C LYS A 527 -30.06 -4.63 -19.73
N PHE A 528 -30.23 -3.90 -18.62
CA PHE A 528 -30.46 -4.52 -17.30
C PHE A 528 -31.45 -3.81 -16.34
N PHE A 529 -32.20 -2.80 -16.79
CA PHE A 529 -33.18 -2.08 -15.95
C PHE A 529 -34.48 -1.70 -16.67
N SER A 530 -35.32 -2.69 -17.00
CA SER A 530 -36.79 -2.59 -16.91
C SER A 530 -37.45 -3.96 -17.20
N GLU A 531 -38.74 -4.04 -16.86
CA GLU A 531 -39.66 -5.17 -17.04
C GLU A 531 -39.45 -6.39 -16.11
N HIS A 532 -40.49 -6.99 -15.49
CA HIS A 532 -41.92 -6.65 -15.55
C HIS A 532 -42.64 -6.76 -14.19
N ASP A 533 -43.63 -5.88 -13.98
CA ASP A 533 -44.47 -5.76 -12.78
C ASP A 533 -45.72 -6.66 -12.82
N ARG A 534 -46.40 -6.76 -11.65
CA ARG A 534 -47.79 -7.15 -11.35
C ARG A 534 -48.03 -8.55 -10.79
N ARG A 535 -48.37 -8.60 -9.48
CA ARG A 535 -49.76 -8.87 -9.02
C ARG A 535 -49.95 -8.47 -7.54
N SER A 536 -51.19 -8.32 -7.10
CA SER A 536 -51.57 -7.57 -5.89
C SER A 536 -52.49 -8.35 -4.94
N ARG A 537 -52.74 -7.75 -3.76
CA ARG A 537 -53.84 -8.01 -2.78
C ARG A 537 -53.60 -8.98 -1.61
N SER A 538 -53.31 -8.37 -0.47
CA SER A 538 -54.03 -8.50 0.82
C SER A 538 -54.37 -9.88 1.42
N ARG A 539 -54.05 -10.04 2.72
CA ARG A 539 -55.08 -10.04 3.79
C ARG A 539 -54.45 -9.79 5.18
N SER A 540 -55.30 -9.57 6.17
CA SER A 540 -54.94 -9.23 7.56
C SER A 540 -55.46 -10.30 8.52
N HIS A 541 -54.89 -10.38 9.74
CA HIS A 541 -55.42 -10.89 11.04
C HIS A 541 -54.28 -11.55 11.86
N LYS A 542 -54.33 -11.73 13.19
CA LYS A 542 -54.89 -10.96 14.35
C LYS A 542 -54.54 -11.78 15.62
N ARG A 543 -54.00 -11.15 16.68
CA ARG A 543 -53.95 -11.69 18.07
C ARG A 543 -53.06 -12.97 18.19
N SER A 544 -52.67 -13.51 19.36
CA SER A 544 -53.05 -13.33 20.78
C SER A 544 -51.75 -13.29 21.65
N ARG A 545 -51.58 -12.55 22.77
CA ARG A 545 -52.26 -12.59 24.09
C ARG A 545 -52.17 -14.01 24.74
N ARG A 546 -51.86 -14.19 26.06
CA ARG A 546 -51.67 -13.25 27.20
C ARG A 546 -51.14 -14.00 28.46
N SER A 547 -50.49 -13.27 29.39
CA SER A 547 -50.37 -13.53 30.87
C SER A 547 -49.68 -14.82 31.40
N ARG A 548 -48.96 -14.91 32.54
CA ARG A 548 -48.60 -14.05 33.71
C ARG A 548 -49.22 -14.46 35.08
N SER A 549 -48.48 -15.24 35.87
CA SER A 549 -48.54 -15.43 37.34
C SER A 549 -47.21 -16.07 37.80
N ARG A 550 -46.49 -15.77 38.90
CA ARG A 550 -46.56 -14.80 40.03
C ARG A 550 -47.22 -15.22 41.37
N SER A 551 -46.54 -16.07 42.14
CA SER A 551 -46.57 -16.19 43.63
C SER A 551 -45.66 -17.36 44.07
N LYS A 552 -45.18 -17.53 45.32
CA LYS A 552 -44.81 -16.59 46.42
C LYS A 552 -43.75 -17.28 47.32
N SER A 553 -43.20 -16.53 48.28
CA SER A 553 -42.20 -16.91 49.32
C SER A 553 -42.67 -17.88 50.41
N VAL A 554 -41.73 -18.58 51.09
CA VAL A 554 -41.60 -18.85 52.56
C VAL A 554 -40.48 -19.91 52.81
N ASP A 555 -39.98 -20.17 54.03
CA ASP A 555 -38.89 -19.44 54.72
C ASP A 555 -38.17 -20.30 55.81
N SER A 556 -36.88 -20.05 56.04
CA SER A 556 -36.09 -20.29 57.27
C SER A 556 -35.69 -21.72 57.77
N SER A 557 -34.60 -21.73 58.56
CA SER A 557 -34.07 -22.75 59.50
C SER A 557 -33.04 -23.80 58.99
N LYS A 558 -32.04 -24.27 59.78
CA LYS A 558 -31.34 -23.72 60.99
C LYS A 558 -29.97 -24.44 61.21
N PHE A 559 -28.98 -23.71 61.76
CA PHE A 559 -27.92 -24.15 62.71
C PHE A 559 -26.58 -24.85 62.29
N VAL A 560 -25.51 -24.42 63.00
CA VAL A 560 -24.13 -24.96 63.24
C VAL A 560 -23.09 -24.96 62.09
N SER A 561 -21.82 -24.77 62.48
CA SER A 561 -20.59 -24.62 61.65
C SER A 561 -19.62 -25.81 61.82
N PRO A 562 -18.52 -25.91 61.05
CA PRO A 562 -17.29 -25.24 61.51
C PRO A 562 -16.48 -24.55 60.40
N ARG A 563 -15.41 -23.84 60.79
CA ARG A 563 -14.49 -23.12 59.90
C ARG A 563 -13.68 -24.08 59.03
N SER A 564 -13.64 -23.84 57.72
CA SER A 564 -12.48 -24.20 56.89
C SER A 564 -12.03 -23.00 56.06
N SER A 565 -10.72 -22.81 55.96
CA SER A 565 -10.13 -21.61 55.33
C SER A 565 -10.17 -21.70 53.81
N ARG A 566 -11.30 -21.31 53.20
CA ARG A 566 -11.39 -21.10 51.74
C ARG A 566 -10.49 -19.92 51.32
N ARG A 567 -9.20 -20.21 51.09
CA ARG A 567 -8.33 -19.39 50.24
C ARG A 567 -9.08 -19.18 48.90
N ARG A 568 -9.57 -17.97 48.65
CA ARG A 568 -10.05 -17.59 47.32
C ARG A 568 -8.85 -17.57 46.38
N SER A 569 -8.72 -18.60 45.54
CA SER A 569 -7.85 -18.53 44.36
C SER A 569 -8.32 -17.33 43.53
N LYS A 570 -7.45 -16.33 43.40
CA LYS A 570 -7.68 -15.19 42.52
C LYS A 570 -7.25 -15.63 41.12
N SER A 571 -8.19 -16.11 40.31
CA SER A 571 -7.91 -16.26 38.88
C SER A 571 -7.65 -14.88 38.26
N TRP A 572 -6.58 -14.80 37.45
CA TRP A 572 -6.12 -13.58 36.83
C TRP A 572 -6.50 -13.60 35.35
N SER A 573 -7.27 -12.61 34.90
CA SER A 573 -7.62 -12.44 33.49
C SER A 573 -6.67 -11.46 32.80
N MET A 574 -6.49 -11.63 31.49
CA MET A 574 -5.66 -10.80 30.61
C MET A 574 -5.80 -9.29 30.87
N PRO A 575 -7.01 -8.68 30.96
CA PRO A 575 -7.13 -7.23 31.15
C PRO A 575 -6.56 -6.75 32.49
N ARG A 576 -6.59 -7.60 33.54
CA ARG A 576 -5.99 -7.29 34.84
C ARG A 576 -4.47 -7.36 34.80
N LYS A 577 -3.88 -8.31 34.07
CA LYS A 577 -2.42 -8.39 33.89
C LYS A 577 -1.88 -7.24 33.05
N CYS A 578 -2.57 -6.85 31.97
CA CYS A 578 -2.32 -5.61 31.23
C CYS A 578 -2.28 -4.38 32.17
N GLN A 579 -3.27 -4.22 33.05
CA GLN A 579 -3.32 -3.13 34.02
C GLN A 579 -2.17 -3.19 35.05
N GLU A 580 -1.86 -4.37 35.58
CA GLU A 580 -0.75 -4.58 36.51
C GLU A 580 0.61 -4.19 35.91
N TYR A 581 0.88 -4.63 34.68
CA TYR A 581 2.09 -4.26 33.94
C TYR A 581 2.14 -2.75 33.64
N LYS A 582 1.03 -2.16 33.19
CA LYS A 582 0.88 -0.71 32.99
C LYS A 582 1.18 0.11 34.26
N HIS A 583 0.76 -0.36 35.44
CA HIS A 583 1.09 0.28 36.71
C HIS A 583 2.57 0.13 37.09
N ARG A 584 3.22 -1.00 36.77
CA ARG A 584 4.68 -1.19 36.97
C ARG A 584 5.50 -0.27 36.05
N ILE A 585 5.09 -0.12 34.79
CA ILE A 585 5.78 0.72 33.78
C ILE A 585 5.58 2.22 34.07
N LYS A 586 4.36 2.66 34.41
CA LYS A 586 4.07 4.08 34.72
C LYS A 586 4.84 4.67 35.90
N ARG A 587 5.45 3.84 36.76
CA ARG A 587 6.36 4.30 37.84
C ARG A 587 7.80 4.54 37.35
N ARG A 588 8.11 4.37 36.06
CA ARG A 588 9.49 4.37 35.51
C ARG A 588 9.70 5.09 34.17
N ALA A 589 8.68 5.54 33.43
CA ALA A 589 8.88 6.19 32.13
C ALA A 589 7.78 7.20 31.75
N SER A 590 8.18 8.25 31.00
CA SER A 590 7.30 9.17 30.29
C SER A 590 7.03 8.68 28.86
N VAL A 591 5.82 8.93 28.34
CA VAL A 591 5.39 8.42 27.02
C VAL A 591 5.66 9.47 25.93
N VAL A 592 6.34 9.06 24.86
CA VAL A 592 6.60 9.91 23.68
C VAL A 592 5.47 9.78 22.65
N THR A 593 5.02 10.91 22.13
CA THR A 593 3.99 11.05 21.07
C THR A 593 4.67 11.36 19.74
N TYR A 594 4.38 10.64 18.64
CA TYR A 594 4.95 10.98 17.33
C TYR A 594 4.02 10.74 16.12
N ILE A 595 4.52 11.17 14.97
CA ILE A 595 3.82 11.49 13.71
C ILE A 595 4.01 10.37 12.66
N PHE A 596 3.06 10.31 11.72
CA PHE A 596 2.85 9.30 10.67
C PHE A 596 4.00 9.01 9.70
N GLY A 597 3.99 7.81 9.14
CA GLY A 597 4.75 7.40 7.96
C GLY A 597 5.68 6.22 8.21
N GLY A 598 5.82 5.35 7.20
CA GLY A 598 6.78 4.24 7.22
C GLY A 598 8.20 4.76 7.46
N SER A 599 8.78 4.41 8.61
CA SER A 599 9.98 5.08 9.15
C SER A 599 10.70 4.20 10.17
N ALA A 600 11.91 4.60 10.55
CA ALA A 600 12.61 4.00 11.69
C ALA A 600 11.84 4.28 12.99
N SER A 601 11.76 3.26 13.85
CA SER A 601 11.18 3.37 15.18
C SER A 601 12.06 4.19 16.10
N ARG A 602 11.46 4.77 17.14
CA ARG A 602 12.21 5.48 18.18
C ARG A 602 12.57 4.53 19.31
N SER A 603 13.69 4.80 19.97
CA SER A 603 14.03 4.22 21.26
C SER A 603 12.82 4.26 22.21
N ARG A 604 12.51 3.11 22.83
CA ARG A 604 11.39 2.92 23.78
C ARG A 604 9.98 3.11 23.17
N GLU A 605 9.83 3.16 21.85
CA GLU A 605 8.51 3.30 21.20
C GLU A 605 7.71 1.98 21.19
N PHE A 606 8.38 0.84 20.97
CA PHE A 606 7.78 -0.50 20.92
C PHE A 606 8.51 -1.50 21.85
N PRO A 607 8.50 -1.28 23.18
CA PRO A 607 9.32 -2.04 24.14
C PRO A 607 8.92 -3.52 24.33
N HIS A 608 7.89 -3.99 23.61
CA HIS A 608 7.48 -5.40 23.58
C HIS A 608 8.11 -6.17 22.42
N MET A 609 8.77 -5.49 21.48
CA MET A 609 9.31 -6.12 20.28
C MET A 609 10.40 -7.14 20.64
N ALA A 610 10.32 -8.32 20.04
CA ALA A 610 11.30 -9.39 20.19
C ALA A 610 11.88 -9.79 18.84
N ALA A 611 13.20 -10.04 18.78
CA ALA A 611 13.86 -10.67 17.63
C ALA A 611 14.15 -12.14 17.95
N LEU A 612 13.92 -13.03 16.97
CA LEU A 612 14.10 -14.47 17.09
C LEU A 612 15.34 -14.91 16.31
N GLY A 613 16.32 -15.47 17.02
CA GLY A 613 17.68 -15.75 16.54
C GLY A 613 17.97 -17.23 16.38
N TYR A 614 18.31 -17.63 15.15
CA TYR A 614 18.44 -19.01 14.72
C TYR A 614 19.89 -19.40 14.42
N GLY A 615 20.25 -20.66 14.69
CA GLY A 615 21.54 -21.24 14.29
C GLY A 615 22.78 -20.69 15.02
N GLN A 616 23.95 -21.00 14.47
CA GLN A 616 25.25 -20.43 14.82
C GLN A 616 26.09 -20.29 13.53
N PRO A 617 26.50 -19.08 13.09
CA PRO A 617 26.18 -17.76 13.65
C PRO A 617 24.67 -17.50 13.73
N ILE A 618 24.27 -16.54 14.56
CA ILE A 618 22.85 -16.26 14.85
C ILE A 618 22.27 -15.36 13.77
N GLU A 619 21.27 -15.85 13.05
CA GLU A 619 20.49 -15.06 12.07
C GLU A 619 19.12 -14.67 12.67
N TRP A 620 18.73 -13.40 12.54
CA TRP A 620 17.48 -12.86 13.09
C TRP A 620 16.36 -12.94 12.05
N LEU A 621 15.68 -14.09 11.96
CA LEU A 621 14.80 -14.42 10.82
C LEU A 621 13.29 -14.17 11.07
N CYS A 622 12.87 -14.06 12.33
CA CYS A 622 11.49 -13.76 12.73
C CYS A 622 11.43 -12.73 13.86
N GLY A 623 10.29 -12.07 14.00
CA GLY A 623 9.90 -11.26 15.15
C GLY A 623 9.01 -11.99 16.16
N GLY A 624 8.70 -11.29 17.24
CA GLY A 624 7.76 -11.71 18.28
C GLY A 624 7.31 -10.54 19.16
N SER A 625 6.38 -10.81 20.06
CA SER A 625 5.85 -9.85 21.04
C SER A 625 5.97 -10.38 22.46
N LEU A 626 6.63 -9.66 23.36
CA LEU A 626 6.62 -9.95 24.78
C LEU A 626 5.21 -9.70 25.36
N ILE A 627 4.59 -10.71 25.98
CA ILE A 627 3.21 -10.64 26.51
C ILE A 627 3.13 -10.83 28.03
N SER A 628 4.23 -11.24 28.67
CA SER A 628 4.34 -11.42 30.12
C SER A 628 5.79 -11.32 30.56
N GLU A 629 6.08 -11.63 31.82
CA GLU A 629 7.44 -11.68 32.37
C GLU A 629 8.29 -12.82 31.80
N ARG A 630 7.71 -13.83 31.14
CA ARG A 630 8.47 -15.01 30.67
C ARG A 630 8.00 -15.63 29.35
N PHE A 631 7.01 -15.04 28.69
CA PHE A 631 6.47 -15.54 27.42
C PHE A 631 6.47 -14.48 26.32
N VAL A 632 6.95 -14.90 25.15
CA VAL A 632 6.88 -14.18 23.88
C VAL A 632 5.89 -14.92 22.96
N LEU A 633 5.01 -14.17 22.31
CA LEU A 633 4.06 -14.64 21.31
C LEU A 633 4.63 -14.40 19.91
N THR A 634 4.50 -15.37 19.01
CA THR A 634 4.99 -15.30 17.62
C THR A 634 4.15 -16.22 16.72
N ALA A 635 4.52 -16.34 15.45
CA ALA A 635 3.91 -17.27 14.50
C ALA A 635 4.39 -18.72 14.74
N ALA A 636 3.58 -19.71 14.40
CA ALA A 636 3.96 -21.12 14.51
C ALA A 636 4.99 -21.53 13.44
N HIS A 637 4.91 -20.96 12.23
CA HIS A 637 5.88 -21.22 11.16
C HIS A 637 7.31 -20.84 11.59
N CYS A 638 7.48 -19.79 12.42
CA CYS A 638 8.76 -19.39 13.00
C CYS A 638 9.35 -20.43 13.98
N LEU A 639 8.56 -21.39 14.49
CA LEU A 639 9.06 -22.47 15.36
C LEU A 639 9.07 -23.86 14.67
N ALA A 640 8.20 -24.06 13.67
CA ALA A 640 8.01 -25.35 13.01
C ALA A 640 8.84 -25.52 11.72
N THR A 641 9.28 -24.44 11.09
CA THR A 641 9.96 -24.50 9.77
C THR A 641 11.42 -24.91 9.93
N SER A 642 11.74 -26.17 9.59
CA SER A 642 13.09 -26.73 9.59
C SER A 642 14.12 -25.90 8.79
N ASN A 643 13.67 -25.25 7.71
CA ASN A 643 14.51 -24.43 6.83
C ASN A 643 15.06 -23.15 7.51
N LEU A 644 14.55 -22.75 8.67
CA LEU A 644 15.09 -21.63 9.47
C LEU A 644 16.24 -22.07 10.39
N GLY A 645 16.51 -23.38 10.52
CA GLY A 645 17.40 -23.92 11.54
C GLY A 645 16.80 -23.91 12.94
N GLU A 646 17.59 -24.23 13.96
CA GLU A 646 17.10 -24.18 15.34
C GLU A 646 17.02 -22.73 15.86
N LEU A 647 15.84 -22.32 16.36
CA LEU A 647 15.72 -21.14 17.22
C LEU A 647 16.48 -21.35 18.53
N VAL A 648 17.55 -20.56 18.74
CA VAL A 648 18.44 -20.62 19.92
C VAL A 648 18.15 -19.50 20.91
N ARG A 649 17.85 -18.29 20.41
CA ARG A 649 17.90 -17.04 21.18
C ARG A 649 16.68 -16.16 20.91
N VAL A 650 16.27 -15.41 21.92
CA VAL A 650 15.30 -14.31 21.80
C VAL A 650 15.95 -13.04 22.33
N ARG A 651 15.93 -11.95 21.56
CA ARG A 651 16.41 -10.64 22.00
C ARG A 651 15.23 -9.71 22.27
N LEU A 652 15.34 -8.91 23.32
CA LEU A 652 14.36 -7.89 23.73
C LEU A 652 15.06 -6.54 23.95
N GLY A 653 14.36 -5.43 23.68
CA GLY A 653 14.86 -4.07 23.98
C GLY A 653 15.93 -3.53 23.04
N ASP A 654 16.10 -4.16 21.88
CA ASP A 654 16.98 -3.74 20.80
C ASP A 654 16.30 -2.72 19.87
N LEU A 655 17.09 -1.98 19.10
CA LEU A 655 16.63 -1.07 18.05
C LEU A 655 17.39 -1.29 16.74
N ASP A 656 18.71 -1.45 16.78
CA ASP A 656 19.55 -1.80 15.63
C ASP A 656 20.37 -3.07 15.92
N LEU A 657 20.05 -4.16 15.22
CA LEU A 657 20.56 -5.51 15.47
C LEU A 657 22.09 -5.67 15.28
N GLN A 658 22.74 -4.73 14.58
CA GLN A 658 24.20 -4.70 14.39
C GLN A 658 24.90 -3.65 15.27
N SER A 659 24.17 -2.68 15.81
CA SER A 659 24.70 -1.63 16.68
C SER A 659 24.90 -2.11 18.13
N VAL A 660 25.77 -1.39 18.84
CA VAL A 660 25.90 -1.45 20.31
C VAL A 660 26.07 -0.04 20.93
N THR A 661 25.78 1.02 20.16
CA THR A 661 26.09 2.43 20.50
C THR A 661 24.89 3.38 20.41
N ASP A 662 23.72 2.87 20.07
CA ASP A 662 22.46 3.58 19.99
C ASP A 662 21.70 3.60 21.33
N ASP A 663 20.57 4.31 21.40
CA ASP A 663 19.72 4.39 22.60
C ASP A 663 18.82 3.13 22.71
N ALA A 664 19.46 1.97 22.86
CA ALA A 664 18.84 0.66 23.07
C ALA A 664 19.45 -0.03 24.31
N GLN A 665 18.77 -1.06 24.80
CA GLN A 665 19.27 -1.92 25.89
C GLN A 665 18.98 -3.39 25.55
N PRO A 666 19.63 -3.94 24.50
CA PRO A 666 19.39 -5.31 24.06
C PRO A 666 19.72 -6.33 25.15
N GLN A 667 18.78 -7.24 25.40
CA GLN A 667 18.94 -8.34 26.35
C GLN A 667 18.60 -9.67 25.68
N ASP A 668 19.55 -10.60 25.73
CA ASP A 668 19.45 -11.92 25.11
C ASP A 668 18.97 -12.99 26.10
N TYR A 669 17.92 -13.70 25.73
CA TYR A 669 17.26 -14.77 26.49
C TYR A 669 17.38 -16.09 25.72
N ARG A 670 17.47 -17.21 26.45
CA ARG A 670 17.47 -18.55 25.85
C ARG A 670 16.04 -19.10 25.81
N VAL A 671 15.75 -19.93 24.82
CA VAL A 671 14.45 -20.61 24.74
C VAL A 671 14.42 -21.79 25.72
N SER A 672 13.50 -21.74 26.69
CA SER A 672 13.22 -22.85 27.62
C SER A 672 12.17 -23.81 27.07
N GLN A 673 11.20 -23.32 26.31
CA GLN A 673 10.13 -24.16 25.74
C GLN A 673 9.56 -23.52 24.46
N LYS A 674 9.34 -24.34 23.44
CA LYS A 674 8.66 -24.00 22.18
C LYS A 674 7.25 -24.59 22.25
N ILE A 675 6.20 -23.77 22.20
CA ILE A 675 4.80 -24.20 22.40
C ILE A 675 3.96 -23.75 21.20
N ILE A 676 3.86 -24.63 20.21
CA ILE A 676 3.07 -24.41 18.98
C ILE A 676 1.58 -24.69 19.25
N HIS A 677 0.67 -23.97 18.59
CA HIS A 677 -0.77 -24.25 18.68
C HIS A 677 -1.09 -25.64 18.10
N PRO A 678 -1.86 -26.51 18.79
CA PRO A 678 -2.01 -27.91 18.40
C PRO A 678 -2.71 -28.15 17.06
N SER A 679 -3.48 -27.17 16.56
CA SER A 679 -4.12 -27.21 15.24
C SER A 679 -3.22 -26.74 14.09
N TYR A 680 -1.99 -26.29 14.36
CA TYR A 680 -1.08 -25.81 13.32
C TYR A 680 -0.46 -26.98 12.54
N HIS A 681 -0.73 -27.03 11.23
CA HIS A 681 -0.28 -28.12 10.36
C HIS A 681 0.28 -27.55 9.04
N ALA A 682 1.60 -27.37 8.98
CA ALA A 682 2.28 -27.00 7.74
C ALA A 682 2.04 -28.07 6.64
N PRO A 683 1.94 -27.69 5.35
CA PRO A 683 2.20 -26.35 4.77
C PRO A 683 1.05 -25.33 4.92
N ALA A 684 -0.13 -25.75 5.39
CA ALA A 684 -1.30 -24.88 5.46
C ALA A 684 -1.12 -23.76 6.51
N GLN A 685 -1.46 -22.52 6.15
CA GLN A 685 -1.23 -21.34 6.99
C GLN A 685 -2.43 -20.99 7.88
N TYR A 686 -2.99 -22.02 8.52
CA TYR A 686 -4.04 -21.89 9.54
C TYR A 686 -3.46 -22.09 10.93
N ASP A 687 -4.08 -21.47 11.94
CA ASP A 687 -3.69 -21.62 13.33
C ASP A 687 -2.21 -21.26 13.60
N ASP A 688 -1.67 -20.34 12.80
CA ASP A 688 -0.27 -19.90 12.79
C ASP A 688 0.07 -18.99 13.98
N ILE A 689 0.15 -19.60 15.16
CA ILE A 689 0.44 -18.95 16.45
C ILE A 689 1.23 -19.88 17.38
N ALA A 690 2.23 -19.34 18.05
CA ALA A 690 3.04 -20.05 19.03
C ALA A 690 3.50 -19.17 20.20
N LEU A 691 3.80 -19.83 21.31
CA LEU A 691 4.36 -19.25 22.52
C LEU A 691 5.79 -19.77 22.73
N ILE A 692 6.71 -18.86 23.03
CA ILE A 692 8.08 -19.14 23.45
C ILE A 692 8.18 -18.83 24.95
N ARG A 693 8.57 -19.82 25.75
CA ARG A 693 8.93 -19.62 27.16
C ARG A 693 10.41 -19.31 27.28
N LEU A 694 10.76 -18.25 28.01
CA LEU A 694 12.13 -17.81 28.23
C LEU A 694 12.79 -18.56 29.41
N ASP A 695 14.12 -18.68 29.36
CA ASP A 695 14.96 -19.31 30.38
C ASP A 695 14.80 -18.68 31.77
N ARG A 696 14.65 -17.36 31.82
CA ARG A 696 14.51 -16.55 33.05
C ARG A 696 13.47 -15.46 32.87
N ASP A 697 13.03 -14.87 33.97
CA ASP A 697 12.04 -13.80 33.96
C ASP A 697 12.67 -12.45 33.54
N VAL A 698 11.93 -11.68 32.75
CA VAL A 698 12.35 -10.43 32.12
C VAL A 698 12.20 -9.25 33.09
N GLN A 699 13.26 -8.47 33.26
CA GLN A 699 13.21 -7.26 34.08
C GLN A 699 12.65 -6.07 33.29
N PHE A 700 11.44 -5.62 33.64
CA PHE A 700 10.79 -4.52 32.93
C PHE A 700 11.47 -3.16 33.14
N SER A 701 11.76 -2.50 32.02
CA SER A 701 12.43 -1.21 31.88
C SER A 701 11.65 -0.33 30.88
N PRO A 702 12.07 0.92 30.62
CA PRO A 702 11.52 1.71 29.52
C PRO A 702 11.74 1.06 28.13
N TYR A 703 12.76 0.21 28.00
CA TYR A 703 13.14 -0.46 26.74
C TYR A 703 12.48 -1.82 26.58
N ILE A 704 12.11 -2.50 27.69
CA ILE A 704 11.55 -3.85 27.69
C ILE A 704 10.29 -3.89 28.56
N ALA A 705 9.11 -4.08 27.94
CA ALA A 705 7.82 -4.11 28.61
C ALA A 705 6.78 -4.87 27.76
N PRO A 706 5.85 -5.63 28.35
CA PRO A 706 4.92 -6.47 27.60
C PRO A 706 3.79 -5.66 26.95
N ILE A 707 3.29 -6.13 25.81
CA ILE A 707 2.09 -5.59 25.14
C ILE A 707 0.81 -6.21 25.73
N CYS A 708 -0.27 -5.44 25.76
CA CYS A 708 -1.60 -5.95 26.12
C CYS A 708 -2.22 -6.68 24.92
N LEU A 709 -2.96 -7.78 25.13
CA LEU A 709 -3.65 -8.45 24.03
C LEU A 709 -5.06 -7.89 23.83
N GLU A 710 -5.46 -7.68 22.57
CA GLU A 710 -6.83 -7.33 22.23
C GLU A 710 -7.74 -8.56 22.40
N THR A 711 -8.92 -8.34 22.98
CA THR A 711 -9.95 -9.35 23.25
C THR A 711 -11.19 -9.17 22.39
N GLN A 712 -11.36 -8.02 21.74
CA GLN A 712 -12.47 -7.72 20.85
C GLN A 712 -12.21 -8.25 19.42
N LYS A 713 -13.25 -8.80 18.78
CA LYS A 713 -13.19 -9.22 17.37
C LYS A 713 -13.39 -8.06 16.39
N ASN A 714 -14.23 -7.09 16.76
CA ASN A 714 -14.65 -5.99 15.91
C ASN A 714 -13.75 -4.76 16.12
N LEU A 715 -12.96 -4.40 15.10
CA LEU A 715 -12.06 -3.25 15.14
C LEU A 715 -12.30 -2.27 13.98
N PRO A 716 -13.55 -1.79 13.77
CA PRO A 716 -13.82 -0.79 12.74
C PRO A 716 -13.11 0.54 13.07
N ASN A 717 -12.56 1.19 12.04
CA ASN A 717 -11.99 2.54 12.08
C ASN A 717 -10.68 2.73 12.87
N TYR A 718 -9.94 1.66 13.19
CA TYR A 718 -8.57 1.77 13.68
C TYR A 718 -7.55 1.67 12.54
N ASN A 719 -6.53 2.53 12.58
CA ASN A 719 -5.28 2.29 11.86
C ASN A 719 -4.46 1.28 12.66
N PHE A 720 -3.86 0.32 11.97
CA PHE A 720 -2.88 -0.57 12.56
C PHE A 720 -1.47 -0.01 12.40
N ILE A 721 -0.59 -0.42 13.30
CA ILE A 721 0.86 -0.27 13.16
C ILE A 721 1.41 -1.69 13.09
N ALA A 722 2.30 -1.97 12.13
CA ALA A 722 3.16 -3.15 12.16
C ALA A 722 4.61 -2.72 12.39
N THR A 723 5.40 -3.54 13.08
CA THR A 723 6.81 -3.23 13.42
C THR A 723 7.69 -4.46 13.32
N GLY A 724 8.90 -4.29 12.80
CA GLY A 724 9.88 -5.37 12.69
C GLY A 724 11.15 -4.99 11.95
N TRP A 725 12.01 -5.99 11.77
CA TRP A 725 13.30 -5.91 11.07
C TRP A 725 13.22 -6.52 9.66
N GLY A 726 12.02 -6.53 9.08
CA GLY A 726 11.77 -7.06 7.74
C GLY A 726 12.44 -6.27 6.62
N LYS A 727 12.33 -6.82 5.41
CA LYS A 727 12.86 -6.19 4.19
C LYS A 727 12.13 -4.87 3.91
N THR A 728 12.88 -3.78 3.80
CA THR A 728 12.34 -2.45 3.43
C THR A 728 12.04 -2.31 1.93
N GLU A 729 12.61 -3.17 1.09
CA GLU A 729 12.49 -3.14 -0.37
C GLU A 729 12.23 -4.55 -0.95
N VAL A 730 11.55 -4.62 -2.10
CA VAL A 730 11.22 -5.90 -2.75
C VAL A 730 12.50 -6.59 -3.24
N GLY A 731 12.86 -7.69 -2.59
CA GLY A 731 14.12 -8.41 -2.86
C GLY A 731 15.35 -7.84 -2.14
N GLY A 732 15.20 -6.79 -1.34
CA GLY A 732 16.28 -6.22 -0.52
C GLY A 732 16.71 -7.10 0.65
N SER A 733 17.72 -6.63 1.38
CA SER A 733 18.11 -7.15 2.69
C SER A 733 17.03 -6.86 3.75
N GLN A 734 17.08 -7.58 4.87
CA GLN A 734 16.40 -7.16 6.09
C GLN A 734 16.93 -5.80 6.57
N SER A 735 16.13 -5.07 7.33
CA SER A 735 16.58 -3.83 7.97
C SER A 735 17.16 -4.15 9.34
N ASP A 736 18.42 -3.76 9.56
CA ASP A 736 19.05 -3.92 10.89
C ASP A 736 18.37 -3.03 11.93
N ILE A 737 17.83 -1.88 11.50
CA ILE A 737 17.06 -0.93 12.32
C ILE A 737 15.58 -1.34 12.37
N LEU A 738 14.96 -1.26 13.56
CA LEU A 738 13.55 -1.58 13.78
C LEU A 738 12.63 -0.58 13.04
N MET A 739 11.94 -1.05 12.01
CA MET A 739 11.02 -0.25 11.20
C MET A 739 9.59 -0.31 11.75
N LYS A 740 8.81 0.73 11.46
CA LYS A 740 7.35 0.79 11.70
C LYS A 740 6.60 1.23 10.46
N VAL A 741 5.36 0.75 10.30
CA VAL A 741 4.48 1.09 9.18
C VAL A 741 3.02 1.22 9.62
N ASP A 742 2.37 2.32 9.21
CA ASP A 742 0.94 2.54 9.36
C ASP A 742 0.16 1.76 8.27
N LEU A 743 -0.80 0.92 8.66
CA LEU A 743 -1.60 0.06 7.78
C LEU A 743 -3.10 0.24 7.99
N GLU A 744 -3.89 0.05 6.93
CA GLU A 744 -5.36 0.10 6.97
C GLU A 744 -5.97 -1.29 7.17
N TYR A 745 -7.15 -1.36 7.79
CA TYR A 745 -7.95 -2.59 7.82
C TYR A 745 -8.50 -2.95 6.42
N PHE A 746 -8.36 -4.22 6.04
CA PHE A 746 -9.00 -4.81 4.87
C PHE A 746 -10.07 -5.80 5.33
N SER A 747 -11.28 -5.71 4.77
CA SER A 747 -12.30 -6.72 5.04
C SER A 747 -11.84 -8.07 4.48
N ASN A 748 -12.10 -9.12 5.24
CA ASN A 748 -11.70 -10.48 4.87
C ASN A 748 -12.35 -10.97 3.55
N GLN A 749 -13.40 -10.32 3.07
CA GLN A 749 -13.97 -10.53 1.73
C GLN A 749 -13.01 -10.04 0.63
N ILE A 750 -12.50 -8.81 0.74
CA ILE A 750 -11.48 -8.26 -0.17
C ILE A 750 -10.18 -9.07 -0.04
N CYS A 751 -9.87 -9.56 1.16
CA CYS A 751 -8.73 -10.44 1.39
C CYS A 751 -8.90 -11.79 0.67
N ARG A 752 -10.03 -12.48 0.84
CA ARG A 752 -10.34 -13.73 0.09
C ARG A 752 -10.27 -13.53 -1.43
N GLN A 753 -10.79 -12.41 -1.95
CA GLN A 753 -10.69 -12.07 -3.37
C GLN A 753 -9.22 -11.91 -3.82
N ASN A 754 -8.37 -11.27 -3.01
CA ASN A 754 -6.94 -11.17 -3.30
C ASN A 754 -6.26 -12.55 -3.30
N TYR A 755 -6.52 -13.39 -2.29
CA TYR A 755 -5.86 -14.70 -2.14
C TYR A 755 -6.50 -15.84 -2.95
N ALA A 756 -7.58 -15.58 -3.72
CA ALA A 756 -8.33 -16.60 -4.47
C ALA A 756 -7.50 -17.42 -5.48
N ASN A 757 -6.42 -16.84 -6.03
CA ASN A 757 -5.54 -17.49 -7.01
C ASN A 757 -4.22 -17.99 -6.39
N VAL A 758 -4.11 -18.09 -5.06
CA VAL A 758 -2.95 -18.68 -4.38
C VAL A 758 -3.16 -20.19 -4.25
N GLY A 759 -2.09 -20.98 -4.42
CA GLY A 759 -2.16 -22.44 -4.48
C GLY A 759 -2.95 -23.06 -3.33
N SER A 760 -3.86 -23.98 -3.67
CA SER A 760 -4.85 -24.59 -2.77
C SER A 760 -4.26 -25.34 -1.58
N GLU A 761 -2.98 -25.69 -1.62
CA GLU A 761 -2.25 -26.34 -0.53
C GLU A 761 -2.04 -25.42 0.70
N TYR A 762 -1.78 -24.13 0.48
CA TYR A 762 -1.50 -23.17 1.55
C TYR A 762 -2.77 -22.58 2.19
N LEU A 763 -3.84 -22.44 1.40
CA LEU A 763 -5.12 -21.84 1.80
C LEU A 763 -6.32 -22.65 1.27
N SER A 764 -6.35 -23.94 1.60
CA SER A 764 -7.39 -24.90 1.17
C SER A 764 -8.84 -24.52 1.51
N ARG A 765 -9.04 -23.60 2.46
CA ARG A 765 -10.35 -23.04 2.88
C ARG A 765 -10.50 -21.55 2.58
N GLY A 766 -9.53 -20.93 1.90
CA GLY A 766 -9.38 -19.48 1.80
C GLY A 766 -9.00 -18.82 3.14
N VAL A 767 -9.06 -17.49 3.22
CA VAL A 767 -8.82 -16.74 4.47
C VAL A 767 -10.05 -16.87 5.40
N ASP A 768 -9.84 -17.27 6.66
CA ASP A 768 -10.91 -17.47 7.65
C ASP A 768 -11.26 -16.18 8.41
N ASP A 769 -12.56 -15.87 8.46
CA ASP A 769 -13.11 -14.69 9.13
C ASP A 769 -12.94 -14.67 10.66
N ASN A 770 -12.58 -15.81 11.27
CA ASN A 770 -12.45 -15.97 12.71
C ASN A 770 -11.00 -15.92 13.16
N SER A 771 -10.17 -16.83 12.65
CA SER A 771 -8.78 -16.99 13.06
C SER A 771 -7.81 -15.99 12.44
N GLN A 772 -8.17 -15.31 11.34
CA GLN A 772 -7.29 -14.40 10.61
C GLN A 772 -7.86 -12.97 10.52
N ILE A 773 -6.98 -12.01 10.22
CA ILE A 773 -7.28 -10.60 9.94
C ILE A 773 -6.33 -10.10 8.85
N CYS A 774 -6.77 -9.16 8.00
CA CYS A 774 -5.95 -8.61 6.93
C CYS A 774 -5.75 -7.10 7.06
N ALA A 775 -4.52 -6.65 6.80
CA ALA A 775 -4.11 -5.25 6.85
C ALA A 775 -3.10 -4.94 5.74
N GLY A 776 -3.03 -3.69 5.27
CA GLY A 776 -2.12 -3.27 4.20
C GLY A 776 -2.32 -1.80 3.81
N SER A 777 -1.57 -1.29 2.83
CA SER A 777 -1.79 0.05 2.27
C SER A 777 -2.61 0.04 0.97
N ARG A 778 -3.61 0.92 0.88
CA ARG A 778 -4.40 1.13 -0.35
C ARG A 778 -3.71 2.02 -1.39
N LYS A 779 -2.71 2.81 -0.98
CA LYS A 779 -2.15 3.92 -1.77
C LYS A 779 -0.67 3.79 -2.03
N ASP A 780 0.10 3.39 -1.02
CA ASP A 780 1.56 3.59 -1.01
C ASP A 780 2.36 2.30 -1.21
N GLY A 781 1.69 1.15 -1.41
CA GLY A 781 2.33 -0.17 -1.53
C GLY A 781 2.93 -0.74 -0.25
N LYS A 782 2.99 0.07 0.82
CA LYS A 782 3.50 -0.30 2.15
C LYS A 782 2.73 -1.51 2.73
N ASP A 783 3.47 -2.55 3.10
CA ASP A 783 2.99 -3.81 3.69
C ASP A 783 4.11 -4.43 4.55
N THR A 784 3.81 -5.44 5.36
CA THR A 784 4.83 -6.22 6.11
C THR A 784 5.57 -7.22 5.22
N CYS A 785 6.83 -7.51 5.55
CA CYS A 785 7.73 -8.27 4.71
C CYS A 785 8.37 -9.49 5.39
N GLN A 786 9.10 -10.28 4.60
CA GLN A 786 9.97 -11.33 5.14
C GLN A 786 10.96 -10.71 6.15
N GLY A 787 11.02 -11.30 7.35
CA GLY A 787 11.71 -10.77 8.54
C GLY A 787 10.79 -10.06 9.54
N ASP A 788 9.58 -9.64 9.14
CA ASP A 788 8.51 -9.22 10.07
C ASP A 788 7.63 -10.40 10.53
N SER A 789 7.83 -11.59 9.95
CA SER A 789 7.17 -12.86 10.31
C SER A 789 7.15 -13.08 11.82
N GLY A 790 5.97 -13.37 12.39
CA GLY A 790 5.78 -13.51 13.85
C GLY A 790 5.75 -12.19 14.64
N GLY A 791 6.03 -11.05 14.00
CA GLY A 791 5.98 -9.72 14.61
C GLY A 791 4.56 -9.20 14.88
N PRO A 792 4.44 -8.08 15.62
CA PRO A 792 3.16 -7.51 16.01
C PRO A 792 2.43 -6.73 14.92
N LEU A 793 1.13 -7.00 14.77
CA LEU A 793 0.15 -6.03 14.27
C LEU A 793 -0.64 -5.47 15.45
N GLN A 794 -0.54 -4.17 15.69
CA GLN A 794 -1.00 -3.52 16.93
C GLN A 794 -1.81 -2.26 16.66
N ILE A 795 -2.64 -1.88 17.62
CA ILE A 795 -3.31 -0.56 17.67
C ILE A 795 -2.78 0.24 18.86
N ARG A 796 -2.73 1.57 18.70
CA ARG A 796 -2.37 2.50 19.78
C ARG A 796 -3.60 3.27 20.22
N THR A 797 -4.00 3.07 21.48
CA THR A 797 -5.04 3.85 22.16
C THR A 797 -4.40 4.61 23.32
N ASP A 798 -4.74 4.29 24.57
CA ASP A 798 -4.03 4.78 25.75
C ASP A 798 -2.82 3.90 26.14
N VAL A 799 -2.74 2.70 25.54
CA VAL A 799 -1.57 1.80 25.48
C VAL A 799 -1.52 1.14 24.09
N LEU A 800 -0.52 0.30 23.85
CA LEU A 800 -0.46 -0.58 22.69
C LEU A 800 -1.23 -1.88 22.97
N TYR A 801 -2.10 -2.28 22.04
CA TYR A 801 -2.79 -3.56 22.06
C TYR A 801 -2.43 -4.39 20.83
N LEU A 802 -2.01 -5.63 21.05
CA LEU A 802 -1.71 -6.59 20.00
C LEU A 802 -3.02 -7.17 19.43
N VAL A 803 -3.24 -6.96 18.13
CA VAL A 803 -4.43 -7.39 17.40
C VAL A 803 -4.15 -8.62 16.55
N GLY A 804 -2.97 -8.68 15.95
CA GLY A 804 -2.56 -9.75 15.06
C GLY A 804 -1.07 -10.07 15.15
N ILE A 805 -0.71 -11.20 14.56
CA ILE A 805 0.66 -11.69 14.41
C ILE A 805 0.94 -11.83 12.92
N THR A 806 2.03 -11.27 12.41
CA THR A 806 2.40 -11.37 10.98
C THR A 806 2.57 -12.84 10.58
N SER A 807 1.71 -13.33 9.68
CA SER A 807 1.70 -14.73 9.26
C SER A 807 2.25 -14.89 7.84
N PHE A 808 1.53 -14.43 6.82
CA PHE A 808 1.99 -14.50 5.43
C PHE A 808 1.45 -13.34 4.57
N GLY A 809 2.11 -13.09 3.45
CA GLY A 809 1.67 -12.12 2.43
C GLY A 809 2.13 -12.57 1.04
N LYS A 810 1.55 -11.99 -0.02
CA LYS A 810 1.97 -12.30 -1.41
C LYS A 810 3.36 -11.75 -1.73
N ILE A 811 3.46 -10.43 -1.88
CA ILE A 811 4.64 -9.68 -2.29
C ILE A 811 4.53 -8.28 -1.69
N CYS A 812 5.59 -7.83 -1.03
CA CYS A 812 5.69 -6.47 -0.49
C CYS A 812 5.57 -5.39 -1.59
N GLY A 813 5.25 -4.16 -1.20
CA GLY A 813 5.34 -3.01 -2.11
C GLY A 813 4.19 -2.86 -3.09
N ILE A 814 3.21 -3.78 -3.12
CA ILE A 814 2.09 -3.77 -4.08
C ILE A 814 0.85 -3.10 -3.44
N PRO A 815 0.38 -1.95 -3.95
CA PRO A 815 -0.83 -1.30 -3.42
C PRO A 815 -2.07 -2.22 -3.53
N ASN A 816 -2.92 -2.21 -2.50
CA ASN A 816 -4.13 -3.04 -2.38
C ASN A 816 -3.92 -4.56 -2.27
N SER A 817 -2.67 -5.04 -2.12
CA SER A 817 -2.38 -6.41 -1.69
C SER A 817 -2.15 -6.43 -0.17
N PRO A 818 -3.13 -6.81 0.68
CA PRO A 818 -2.92 -6.85 2.12
C PRO A 818 -2.18 -8.13 2.57
N GLY A 819 -1.32 -8.01 3.57
CA GLY A 819 -0.83 -9.13 4.37
C GLY A 819 -1.93 -9.78 5.21
N VAL A 820 -1.73 -11.05 5.57
CA VAL A 820 -2.62 -11.84 6.44
C VAL A 820 -1.93 -12.12 7.77
N TYR A 821 -2.69 -11.93 8.84
CA TYR A 821 -2.22 -11.98 10.21
C TYR A 821 -3.11 -12.89 11.04
N THR A 822 -2.52 -13.64 11.98
CA THR A 822 -3.27 -14.49 12.91
C THR A 822 -3.94 -13.61 13.97
N ARG A 823 -5.27 -13.66 14.09
CA ARG A 823 -6.08 -12.76 14.93
C ARG A 823 -6.00 -13.15 16.40
N VAL A 824 -5.32 -12.34 17.21
CA VAL A 824 -5.04 -12.64 18.62
C VAL A 824 -6.30 -12.82 19.46
N SER A 825 -7.36 -12.03 19.21
CA SER A 825 -8.62 -12.12 19.97
C SER A 825 -9.36 -13.46 19.83
N TYR A 826 -9.03 -14.29 18.83
CA TYR A 826 -9.55 -15.66 18.71
C TYR A 826 -8.84 -16.65 19.66
N TYR A 827 -7.54 -16.45 19.94
CA TYR A 827 -6.70 -17.41 20.68
C TYR A 827 -6.54 -17.09 22.18
N ILE A 828 -7.15 -16.02 22.69
CA ILE A 828 -7.08 -15.65 24.13
C ILE A 828 -7.35 -16.85 25.07
N PRO A 829 -8.35 -17.74 24.85
CA PRO A 829 -8.60 -18.90 25.72
C PRO A 829 -7.55 -20.03 25.63
N TRP A 830 -6.63 -19.97 24.67
CA TRP A 830 -5.43 -20.81 24.59
C TRP A 830 -4.24 -20.12 25.27
N ILE A 831 -4.02 -18.83 25.00
CA ILE A 831 -2.94 -18.03 25.59
C ILE A 831 -3.09 -17.96 27.13
N GLU A 832 -4.28 -17.60 27.64
CA GLU A 832 -4.50 -17.46 29.09
C GLU A 832 -4.20 -18.76 29.86
N ARG A 833 -4.59 -19.90 29.28
CA ARG A 833 -4.41 -21.25 29.86
C ARG A 833 -2.94 -21.64 30.06
N ILE A 834 -2.05 -21.11 29.23
CA ILE A 834 -0.62 -21.46 29.20
C ILE A 834 0.22 -20.42 29.93
N VAL A 835 -0.13 -19.13 29.79
CA VAL A 835 0.68 -18.01 30.29
C VAL A 835 0.25 -17.58 31.70
N TRP A 836 -1.03 -17.71 32.06
CA TRP A 836 -1.56 -17.45 33.40
C TRP A 836 -2.51 -18.59 33.87
N PRO A 837 -1.99 -19.83 34.03
CA PRO A 837 -2.76 -20.94 34.61
C PRO A 837 -3.27 -20.60 36.02
N GLN A 838 -4.37 -21.25 36.42
CA GLN A 838 -5.14 -20.96 37.65
C GLN A 838 -4.65 -21.72 38.89
#